data_AF-A0A6G0IXQ9-F1
#
_entry.id   AF-A0A6G0IXQ9-F1
#
_cell.length_a   1.000
_cell.length_b   1.000
_cell.length_c   1.000
_cell.angle_alpha   90.00
_cell.angle_beta   90.00
_cell.angle_gamma   90.00
#
_symmetry.space_group_name_H-M   'P 1'
#
loop_
_entity.id
_entity.type
_entity.pdbx_description
1 polymer ?
#
loop_
_entity_poly.entity_id
_entity_poly.type
_entity_poly.pdbx_seq_one_letter_code
_entity_poly.pdbx_strand_id
1 'polypeptide(L)'
;MTGSHTKLCRIMISEIVIVRHPVSVCVPVNHKVTLSVRAEGTGILCYQWFSEDKEQLLGATRADLTITATKTQLYVCRVNDHLGKYVFSDWVKVKVLDIDKSGLSVHWQGEPHIAVNPKPQTVRNGTKFSLRCAAFGMPTPHYQWYRNGQPLLDRTSDTLQIEYATAEHGGSYLCSISNVLEERWTEPVDVDIVQADQLRPAAFTATDKVALLIGNLNYSNHIKLMAPIMDVHELSNLLQQLGFRVVSLLDLTMEEMLAAIDKFIQLLDRGVYGLFYYAGHGCERAGRNYLVAVDAPQPYKPENCVCVQRIMLKMQERRTALSVILLDACRKWYDQQCIPSRIMPLGPTGNTVYGYATCEDAEAFEVQDGGKSTGIFTKYLNEHILQSEKVTHVLERVSEDLGKDPLVTGKQVVEIKHTLKEPRSLADPVRTTGHTKELRLRDACWRQANELPQKKRLMFRCGVEVEVSFSALFSNVLMAFATVKTTGLRTQDCTVTLSSIPTLEDIFSGPGRSEEMDSLLFQKSDNPDCTLRLCALQKLKGSLVIKVDLHYTSMDSRLRQTESKQMDIGKPLVASCKLYKRNHAAKKQEGASGRSVGNISDGKAAQLHQTPGGPRRPFTRKAECAVQPAAARSNEPEENDETELQDFTFRH
;
A
#
# COMPACT_ATOMS: atom_id res chain seq x y z
N MET A 1 8.03 -5.04 -82.88
CA MET A 1 6.82 -5.33 -82.05
C MET A 1 7.32 -5.79 -80.69
N THR A 2 6.96 -5.22 -79.54
CA THR A 2 6.10 -4.06 -79.22
C THR A 2 6.66 -3.37 -77.96
N GLY A 3 7.10 -2.12 -78.06
CA GLY A 3 7.52 -1.33 -76.90
C GLY A 3 6.30 -0.76 -76.18
N SER A 4 5.94 -1.33 -75.03
CA SER A 4 4.87 -0.79 -74.18
C SER A 4 5.34 0.48 -73.47
N HIS A 5 5.02 1.64 -74.03
CA HIS A 5 5.21 2.91 -73.33
C HIS A 5 4.21 3.03 -72.19
N THR A 6 4.63 2.69 -70.97
CA THR A 6 3.92 3.07 -69.75
C THR A 6 3.88 4.60 -69.68
N LYS A 7 2.71 5.16 -69.99
CA LYS A 7 2.47 6.61 -70.00
C LYS A 7 2.46 7.14 -68.56
N LEU A 8 3.65 7.41 -68.04
CA LEU A 8 3.87 8.09 -66.76
C LEU A 8 3.23 9.47 -66.85
N CYS A 9 2.01 9.58 -66.36
CA CYS A 9 1.29 10.83 -66.21
C CYS A 9 1.97 11.63 -65.08
N ARG A 10 3.10 12.27 -65.39
CA ARG A 10 3.67 13.32 -64.55
C ARG A 10 2.62 14.42 -64.50
N ILE A 11 1.91 14.48 -63.38
CA ILE A 11 1.17 15.68 -62.96
C ILE A 11 2.25 16.77 -62.88
N MET A 12 2.31 17.64 -63.89
CA MET A 12 3.11 18.84 -63.81
C MET A 12 2.40 19.74 -62.81
N ILE A 13 2.95 19.84 -61.60
CA ILE A 13 2.48 20.76 -60.56
C ILE A 13 2.83 22.18 -61.03
N SER A 14 1.96 22.76 -61.87
CA SER A 14 2.11 24.11 -62.44
C SER A 14 1.65 25.22 -61.49
N GLU A 15 1.24 24.87 -60.28
CA GLU A 15 0.77 25.81 -59.26
C GLU A 15 1.50 25.54 -57.94
N ILE A 16 1.75 26.60 -57.17
CA ILE A 16 2.43 26.49 -55.87
C ILE A 16 1.47 25.83 -54.87
N VAL A 17 1.88 24.72 -54.28
CA VAL A 17 1.11 23.99 -53.26
C VAL A 17 1.92 23.92 -51.97
N ILE A 18 1.33 24.32 -50.84
CA ILE A 18 1.94 24.12 -49.53
C ILE A 18 1.63 22.68 -49.08
N VAL A 19 2.66 21.85 -49.01
CA VAL A 19 2.56 20.43 -48.63
C VAL A 19 2.78 20.20 -47.13
N ARG A 20 3.34 21.19 -46.43
CA ARG A 20 3.38 21.22 -44.96
C ARG A 20 3.20 22.66 -44.49
N HIS A 21 2.08 22.90 -43.83
CA HIS A 21 1.82 24.13 -43.10
C HIS A 21 2.62 24.14 -41.78
N PRO A 22 2.94 25.33 -41.24
CA PRO A 22 3.51 25.42 -39.91
C PRO A 22 2.47 24.99 -38.87
N VAL A 23 2.90 24.72 -37.65
CA VAL A 23 2.01 24.34 -36.53
C VAL A 23 1.99 25.42 -35.46
N SER A 24 0.82 25.62 -34.84
CA SER A 24 0.71 26.45 -33.63
C SER A 24 1.47 25.79 -32.48
N VAL A 25 2.04 26.60 -31.58
CA VAL A 25 2.80 26.12 -30.42
C VAL A 25 2.41 26.86 -29.14
N CYS A 26 2.65 26.23 -27.99
CA CYS A 26 2.49 26.82 -26.66
C CYS A 26 3.80 26.65 -25.88
N VAL A 27 4.49 27.74 -25.53
CA VAL A 27 5.86 27.71 -25.00
C VAL A 27 6.06 28.69 -23.84
N PRO A 28 7.04 28.46 -22.95
CA PRO A 28 7.38 29.45 -21.92
C PRO A 28 7.98 30.71 -22.55
N VAL A 29 7.91 31.83 -21.82
CA VAL A 29 8.54 33.09 -22.23
C VAL A 29 10.03 32.92 -22.52
N ASN A 30 10.50 33.60 -23.58
CA ASN A 30 11.88 33.54 -24.10
C ASN A 30 12.32 32.17 -24.64
N HIS A 31 11.41 31.21 -24.87
CA HIS A 31 11.73 29.97 -25.57
C HIS A 31 12.03 30.24 -27.06
N LYS A 32 12.97 29.50 -27.65
CA LYS A 32 13.24 29.57 -29.09
C LYS A 32 12.34 28.60 -29.84
N VAL A 33 11.55 29.09 -30.77
CA VAL A 33 10.64 28.32 -31.61
C VAL A 33 11.11 28.40 -33.05
N THR A 34 11.03 27.29 -33.80
CA THR A 34 11.16 27.30 -35.26
C THR A 34 9.83 26.91 -35.89
N LEU A 35 9.28 27.81 -36.71
CA LEU A 35 8.11 27.56 -37.54
C LEU A 35 8.59 27.18 -38.94
N SER A 36 8.08 26.09 -39.50
CA SER A 36 8.54 25.55 -40.80
C SER A 36 7.38 25.43 -41.79
N VAL A 37 7.59 25.91 -43.02
CA VAL A 37 6.69 25.69 -44.16
C VAL A 37 7.41 24.85 -45.21
N ARG A 38 6.70 23.93 -45.87
CA ARG A 38 7.19 23.25 -47.08
C ARG A 38 6.19 23.42 -48.20
N ALA A 39 6.68 23.86 -49.36
CA ALA A 39 5.90 24.03 -50.57
C ALA A 39 6.57 23.35 -51.76
N GLU A 40 5.75 22.98 -52.75
CA GLU A 40 6.16 22.35 -54.00
C GLU A 40 5.54 23.13 -55.17
N GLY A 41 6.27 23.23 -56.29
CA GLY A 41 5.90 24.04 -57.45
C GLY A 41 7.04 24.15 -58.45
N THR A 42 6.79 24.79 -59.60
CA THR A 42 7.80 24.95 -60.67
C THR A 42 8.77 26.11 -60.42
N GLY A 43 10.07 25.80 -60.41
CA GLY A 43 11.15 26.79 -60.31
C GLY A 43 11.60 27.07 -58.88
N ILE A 44 12.30 28.18 -58.68
CA ILE A 44 12.76 28.61 -57.35
C ILE A 44 11.59 29.25 -56.62
N LEU A 45 11.28 28.75 -55.42
CA LEU A 45 10.27 29.31 -54.52
C LEU A 45 10.92 30.25 -53.51
N CYS A 46 10.37 31.46 -53.40
CA CYS A 46 10.74 32.46 -52.41
C CYS A 46 9.74 32.43 -51.24
N TYR A 47 10.23 32.65 -50.02
CA TYR A 47 9.44 32.68 -48.80
C TYR A 47 9.47 34.08 -48.20
N GLN A 48 8.42 34.48 -47.49
CA GLN A 48 8.42 35.67 -46.65
C GLN A 48 7.42 35.51 -45.50
N TRP A 49 7.88 35.72 -44.27
CA TRP A 49 7.02 35.67 -43.09
C TRP A 49 6.46 37.03 -42.68
N PHE A 50 5.27 36.99 -42.06
CA PHE A 50 4.50 38.13 -41.56
C PHE A 50 3.98 37.83 -40.14
N SER A 51 3.75 38.87 -39.36
CA SER A 51 3.07 38.82 -38.06
C SER A 51 1.65 39.39 -38.13
N GLU A 52 0.86 39.12 -37.09
CA GLU A 52 -0.48 39.67 -36.87
C GLU A 52 -0.54 41.21 -36.93
N ASP A 53 0.53 41.87 -36.45
CA ASP A 53 0.68 43.34 -36.41
C ASP A 53 0.98 43.97 -37.80
N LYS A 54 0.82 43.20 -38.89
CA LYS A 54 0.87 43.63 -40.30
C LYS A 54 2.21 44.11 -40.86
N GLU A 55 3.33 43.83 -40.19
CA GLU A 55 4.66 44.09 -40.77
C GLU A 55 5.29 42.83 -41.38
N GLN A 56 5.97 43.04 -42.52
CA GLN A 56 6.85 42.05 -43.13
C GLN A 56 8.07 41.86 -42.22
N LEU A 57 8.31 40.63 -41.76
CA LEU A 57 9.47 40.33 -40.92
C LEU A 57 10.75 40.44 -41.77
N LEU A 58 11.50 41.53 -41.59
CA LEU A 58 12.71 41.83 -42.36
C LEU A 58 13.72 40.68 -42.26
N GLY A 59 14.20 40.20 -43.41
CA GLY A 59 15.14 39.08 -43.50
C GLY A 59 14.54 37.68 -43.27
N ALA A 60 13.25 37.56 -42.93
CA ALA A 60 12.57 36.27 -42.75
C ALA A 60 12.15 35.64 -44.10
N THR A 61 13.13 35.40 -44.96
CA THR A 61 12.94 34.95 -46.36
C THR A 61 13.17 33.45 -46.57
N ARG A 62 13.28 32.68 -45.47
CA ARG A 62 13.50 31.23 -45.48
C ARG A 62 12.20 30.47 -45.18
N ALA A 63 12.17 29.20 -45.62
CA ALA A 63 11.11 28.24 -45.29
C ALA A 63 10.94 28.02 -43.77
N ASP A 64 12.04 28.13 -43.02
CA ASP A 64 12.08 28.09 -41.56
C ASP A 64 12.24 29.50 -40.97
N LEU A 65 11.37 29.86 -40.03
CA LEU A 65 11.44 31.07 -39.20
C LEU A 65 11.77 30.68 -37.75
N THR A 66 12.97 31.00 -37.28
CA THR A 66 13.33 30.88 -35.86
C THR A 66 13.11 32.21 -35.13
N ILE A 67 12.38 32.17 -34.02
CA ILE A 67 12.00 33.32 -33.19
C ILE A 67 12.25 33.02 -31.71
N THR A 68 12.48 34.07 -30.92
CA THR A 68 12.39 34.01 -29.45
C THR A 68 10.99 34.45 -29.05
N ALA A 69 10.24 33.58 -28.39
CA ALA A 69 8.83 33.78 -28.09
C ALA A 69 8.64 34.72 -26.88
N THR A 70 8.49 36.02 -27.13
CA THR A 70 8.33 37.08 -26.11
C THR A 70 6.89 37.52 -25.90
N LYS A 71 6.06 37.51 -26.95
CA LYS A 71 4.61 37.80 -26.89
C LYS A 71 3.79 36.75 -27.62
N THR A 72 2.54 36.58 -27.20
CA THR A 72 1.57 35.76 -27.94
C THR A 72 1.13 36.50 -29.20
N GLN A 73 1.29 35.88 -30.37
CA GLN A 73 0.89 36.47 -31.66
C GLN A 73 0.67 35.39 -32.73
N LEU A 74 -0.03 35.77 -33.81
CA LEU A 74 -0.12 34.97 -35.03
C LEU A 74 1.07 35.24 -36.00
N TYR A 75 1.44 34.21 -36.77
CA TYR A 75 2.40 34.27 -37.87
C TYR A 75 1.84 33.57 -39.12
N VAL A 76 2.24 34.05 -40.30
CA VAL A 76 1.94 33.40 -41.59
C VAL A 76 3.12 33.51 -42.55
N CYS A 77 3.30 32.52 -43.42
CA CYS A 77 4.30 32.55 -44.48
C CYS A 77 3.63 32.72 -45.85
N ARG A 78 4.11 33.67 -46.65
CA ARG A 78 3.83 33.73 -48.09
C ARG A 78 4.90 32.93 -48.82
N VAL A 79 4.48 32.05 -49.72
CA VAL A 79 5.36 31.41 -50.71
C VAL A 79 5.02 31.96 -52.08
N ASN A 80 6.01 32.43 -52.83
CA ASN A 80 5.83 32.90 -54.20
C ASN A 80 6.84 32.29 -55.17
N ASP A 81 6.46 32.18 -56.44
CA ASP A 81 7.36 31.76 -57.50
C ASP A 81 8.08 32.96 -58.15
N HIS A 82 8.86 32.67 -59.18
CA HIS A 82 9.60 33.64 -59.99
C HIS A 82 8.71 34.45 -60.96
N LEU A 83 7.45 34.07 -61.15
CA LEU A 83 6.46 34.77 -61.97
C LEU A 83 5.58 35.71 -61.13
N GLY A 84 5.75 35.71 -59.81
CA GLY A 84 5.00 36.54 -58.86
C GLY A 84 3.67 35.93 -58.40
N LYS A 85 3.35 34.70 -58.80
CA LYS A 85 2.20 33.98 -58.22
C LYS A 85 2.54 33.60 -56.78
N TYR A 86 1.57 33.67 -55.87
CA TYR A 86 1.80 33.40 -54.46
C TYR A 86 0.64 32.68 -53.79
N VAL A 87 0.97 31.99 -52.69
CA VAL A 87 0.04 31.36 -51.75
C VAL A 87 0.47 31.68 -50.32
N PHE A 88 -0.46 31.68 -49.38
CA PHE A 88 -0.18 31.83 -47.95
C PHE A 88 -0.36 30.49 -47.24
N SER A 89 0.45 30.25 -46.21
CA SER A 89 0.17 29.19 -45.25
C SER A 89 -1.06 29.52 -44.41
N ASP A 90 -1.62 28.52 -43.75
CA ASP A 90 -2.38 28.73 -42.51
C ASP A 90 -1.65 29.66 -41.53
N TRP A 91 -2.45 30.45 -40.81
CA TRP A 91 -2.00 31.24 -39.68
C TRP A 91 -1.72 30.32 -38.48
N VAL A 92 -0.57 30.51 -37.84
CA VAL A 92 -0.19 29.76 -36.64
C VAL A 92 -0.02 30.68 -35.45
N LYS A 93 -0.53 30.24 -34.30
CA LYS A 93 -0.41 30.96 -33.04
C LYS A 93 0.80 30.45 -32.26
N VAL A 94 1.69 31.36 -31.90
CA VAL A 94 2.73 31.12 -30.91
C VAL A 94 2.17 31.65 -29.59
N LYS A 95 1.59 30.77 -28.77
CA LYS A 95 1.08 31.11 -27.44
C LYS A 95 2.26 31.12 -26.46
N VAL A 96 2.50 32.27 -25.86
CA VAL A 96 3.54 32.47 -24.83
C VAL A 96 2.86 32.42 -23.47
N LEU A 97 3.39 31.58 -22.58
CA LEU A 97 2.99 31.48 -21.20
C LEU A 97 4.12 32.00 -20.30
N ASP A 98 3.81 33.06 -19.54
CA ASP A 98 4.69 33.56 -18.48
C ASP A 98 4.46 32.73 -17.20
N ILE A 99 5.09 31.55 -17.19
CA ILE A 99 5.00 30.54 -16.15
C ILE A 99 6.40 29.95 -16.00
N ASP A 100 6.81 29.64 -14.77
CA ASP A 100 8.10 29.02 -14.51
C ASP A 100 8.27 27.72 -15.33
N LYS A 101 9.48 27.54 -15.87
CA LYS A 101 9.89 26.38 -16.66
C LYS A 101 10.59 25.31 -15.84
N SER A 102 10.59 25.42 -14.51
CA SER A 102 11.10 24.38 -13.62
C SER A 102 10.40 23.04 -13.90
N GLY A 103 11.20 21.97 -14.02
CA GLY A 103 10.73 20.65 -14.45
C GLY A 103 10.65 20.42 -15.95
N LEU A 104 10.77 21.45 -16.81
CA LEU A 104 10.87 21.27 -18.26
C LEU A 104 12.26 20.71 -18.63
N SER A 105 12.29 19.62 -19.41
CA SER A 105 13.53 18.98 -19.82
C SER A 105 14.39 19.89 -20.71
N VAL A 106 15.71 19.87 -20.52
CA VAL A 106 16.67 20.54 -21.43
C VAL A 106 16.59 19.96 -22.86
N HIS A 107 16.12 18.72 -23.00
CA HIS A 107 15.95 18.01 -24.26
C HIS A 107 14.48 17.92 -24.71
N TRP A 108 13.58 18.74 -24.16
CA TRP A 108 12.17 18.78 -24.51
C TRP A 108 11.96 18.94 -26.04
N GLN A 109 11.16 18.06 -26.65
CA GLN A 109 10.95 18.03 -28.10
C GLN A 109 9.60 18.63 -28.53
N GLY A 110 8.73 18.95 -27.57
CA GLY A 110 7.38 19.49 -27.81
C GLY A 110 6.25 18.63 -27.28
N GLU A 111 6.54 17.51 -26.62
CA GLU A 111 5.57 16.68 -25.90
C GLU A 111 4.84 17.50 -24.82
N PRO A 112 3.55 17.23 -24.48
CA PRO A 112 2.81 18.07 -23.56
C PRO A 112 3.42 18.10 -22.15
N HIS A 113 3.81 19.28 -21.68
CA HIS A 113 4.37 19.49 -20.35
C HIS A 113 3.42 20.35 -19.51
N ILE A 114 2.79 19.74 -18.50
CA ILE A 114 1.84 20.42 -17.60
C ILE A 114 2.60 21.36 -16.66
N ALA A 115 2.51 22.66 -16.93
CA ALA A 115 3.14 23.73 -16.15
C ALA A 115 2.23 24.21 -14.99
N VAL A 116 0.92 24.07 -15.12
CA VAL A 116 -0.07 24.37 -14.08
C VAL A 116 -1.03 23.20 -13.95
N ASN A 117 -1.05 22.59 -12.77
CA ASN A 117 -2.12 21.68 -12.35
C ASN A 117 -3.27 22.50 -11.73
N PRO A 118 -4.52 22.02 -11.86
CA PRO A 118 -5.64 22.61 -11.13
C PRO A 118 -5.46 22.41 -9.61
N LYS A 119 -6.27 23.11 -8.82
CA LYS A 119 -6.23 23.07 -7.34
C LYS A 119 -7.60 22.72 -6.79
N PRO A 120 -7.69 21.94 -5.69
CA PRO A 120 -8.97 21.64 -5.05
C PRO A 120 -9.60 22.92 -4.48
N GLN A 121 -10.93 22.97 -4.45
CA GLN A 121 -11.69 24.15 -4.03
C GLN A 121 -12.96 23.75 -3.26
N THR A 122 -13.26 24.48 -2.18
CA THR A 122 -14.60 24.46 -1.57
C THR A 122 -15.36 25.69 -2.03
N VAL A 123 -16.47 25.49 -2.72
CA VAL A 123 -17.23 26.52 -3.44
C VAL A 123 -18.64 26.58 -2.86
N ARG A 124 -19.18 27.79 -2.69
CA ARG A 124 -20.56 27.94 -2.20
C ARG A 124 -21.56 27.66 -3.32
N ASN A 125 -22.66 26.99 -3.00
CA ASN A 125 -23.79 26.80 -3.89
C ASN A 125 -24.23 28.16 -4.48
N GLY A 126 -24.53 28.20 -5.78
CA GLY A 126 -24.86 29.41 -6.54
C GLY A 126 -23.70 30.33 -6.90
N THR A 127 -22.46 30.07 -6.47
CA THR A 127 -21.29 30.91 -6.80
C THR A 127 -20.47 30.37 -7.97
N LYS A 128 -19.69 31.27 -8.58
CA LYS A 128 -18.78 30.99 -9.69
C LYS A 128 -17.49 30.34 -9.18
N PHE A 129 -16.98 29.35 -9.91
CA PHE A 129 -15.62 28.85 -9.74
C PHE A 129 -14.92 28.55 -11.07
N SER A 130 -13.60 28.40 -11.00
CA SER A 130 -12.80 27.96 -12.14
C SER A 130 -11.63 27.07 -11.73
N LEU A 131 -11.35 26.07 -12.57
CA LEU A 131 -10.17 25.21 -12.50
C LEU A 131 -9.29 25.52 -13.71
N ARG A 132 -8.01 25.76 -13.48
CA ARG A 132 -7.03 26.09 -14.54
C ARG A 132 -6.00 24.97 -14.67
N CYS A 133 -5.79 24.50 -15.89
CA CYS A 133 -4.67 23.64 -16.27
C CYS A 133 -3.96 24.27 -17.47
N ALA A 134 -2.65 24.48 -17.38
CA ALA A 134 -1.88 25.03 -18.49
C ALA A 134 -0.66 24.16 -18.79
N ALA A 135 -0.38 23.95 -20.06
CA ALA A 135 0.74 23.15 -20.54
C ALA A 135 1.48 23.80 -21.70
N PHE A 136 2.78 23.53 -21.77
CA PHE A 136 3.60 23.77 -22.94
C PHE A 136 3.44 22.58 -23.92
N GLY A 137 3.61 22.82 -25.22
CA GLY A 137 3.58 21.81 -26.27
C GLY A 137 3.87 22.37 -27.65
N MET A 138 4.54 21.59 -28.49
CA MET A 138 4.80 21.88 -29.89
C MET A 138 4.47 20.61 -30.72
N PRO A 139 3.27 20.49 -31.31
CA PRO A 139 2.20 21.49 -31.43
C PRO A 139 1.49 21.86 -30.13
N THR A 140 0.76 22.99 -30.15
CA THR A 140 -0.13 23.46 -29.06
C THR A 140 -1.01 22.32 -28.57
N PRO A 141 -1.04 22.03 -27.24
CA PRO A 141 -1.90 20.99 -26.71
C PRO A 141 -3.40 21.30 -26.82
N HIS A 142 -4.18 20.27 -27.12
CA HIS A 142 -5.62 20.22 -26.92
C HIS A 142 -5.93 19.84 -25.46
N TYR A 143 -7.01 20.37 -24.90
CA TYR A 143 -7.45 20.10 -23.53
C TYR A 143 -8.80 19.38 -23.55
N GLN A 144 -9.07 18.52 -22.58
CA GLN A 144 -10.41 17.97 -22.34
C GLN A 144 -10.62 17.75 -20.85
N TRP A 145 -11.61 18.42 -20.26
CA TRP A 145 -11.94 18.25 -18.84
C TRP A 145 -12.88 17.07 -18.61
N TYR A 146 -12.68 16.42 -17.47
CA TYR A 146 -13.50 15.32 -16.96
C TYR A 146 -13.97 15.63 -15.54
N ARG A 147 -15.16 15.13 -15.20
CA ARG A 147 -15.72 15.13 -13.84
C ARG A 147 -16.15 13.71 -13.49
N ASN A 148 -15.70 13.20 -12.34
CA ASN A 148 -16.00 11.85 -11.86
C ASN A 148 -15.73 10.74 -12.90
N GLY A 149 -14.67 10.91 -13.71
CA GLY A 149 -14.28 9.98 -14.79
C GLY A 149 -15.05 10.11 -16.11
N GLN A 150 -16.02 11.03 -16.22
CA GLN A 150 -16.78 11.28 -17.45
C GLN A 150 -16.35 12.59 -18.12
N PRO A 151 -16.24 12.66 -19.46
CA PRO A 151 -15.85 13.89 -20.16
C PRO A 151 -16.95 14.95 -20.03
N LEU A 152 -16.54 16.20 -19.78
CA LEU A 152 -17.42 17.36 -19.82
C LEU A 152 -17.50 17.88 -21.26
N LEU A 153 -18.70 17.81 -21.86
CA LEU A 153 -18.92 18.25 -23.23
C LEU A 153 -18.53 19.71 -23.43
N ASP A 154 -17.83 20.00 -24.53
CA ASP A 154 -17.36 21.33 -24.92
C ASP A 154 -16.55 22.06 -23.82
N ARG A 155 -15.84 21.31 -22.98
CA ARG A 155 -14.86 21.84 -22.01
C ARG A 155 -13.45 21.46 -22.45
N THR A 156 -13.00 22.17 -23.49
CA THR A 156 -11.72 21.93 -24.18
C THR A 156 -10.71 23.09 -24.06
N SER A 157 -10.90 23.96 -23.06
CA SER A 157 -10.03 25.10 -22.78
C SER A 157 -9.03 24.80 -21.65
N ASP A 158 -7.96 25.61 -21.55
CA ASP A 158 -7.02 25.60 -20.42
C ASP A 158 -7.65 26.01 -19.07
N THR A 159 -8.88 26.51 -19.12
CA THR A 159 -9.67 26.90 -17.94
C THR A 159 -11.09 26.36 -18.05
N LEU A 160 -11.48 25.52 -17.10
CA LEU A 160 -12.87 25.13 -16.87
C LEU A 160 -13.52 26.16 -15.95
N GLN A 161 -14.65 26.74 -16.37
CA GLN A 161 -15.37 27.76 -15.64
C GLN A 161 -16.84 27.33 -15.48
N ILE A 162 -17.39 27.52 -14.29
CA ILE A 162 -18.80 27.25 -13.96
C ILE A 162 -19.34 28.50 -13.25
N GLU A 163 -20.31 29.18 -13.87
CA GLU A 163 -20.84 30.45 -13.36
C GLU A 163 -21.72 30.27 -12.11
N TYR A 164 -22.49 29.19 -12.07
CA TYR A 164 -23.43 28.89 -10.99
C TYR A 164 -23.21 27.45 -10.52
N ALA A 165 -22.41 27.27 -9.46
CA ALA A 165 -22.21 25.98 -8.84
C ALA A 165 -23.53 25.44 -8.27
N THR A 166 -23.71 24.12 -8.35
CA THR A 166 -24.83 23.36 -7.76
C THR A 166 -24.26 22.07 -7.18
N ALA A 167 -25.01 21.33 -6.35
CA ALA A 167 -24.49 20.08 -5.75
C ALA A 167 -23.95 19.07 -6.77
N GLU A 168 -24.53 19.01 -7.98
CA GLU A 168 -24.07 18.16 -9.09
C GLU A 168 -22.71 18.56 -9.68
N HIS A 169 -22.25 19.79 -9.41
CA HIS A 169 -20.92 20.26 -9.75
C HIS A 169 -19.85 19.83 -8.72
N GLY A 170 -20.24 19.14 -7.65
CA GLY A 170 -19.28 18.50 -6.74
C GLY A 170 -18.64 17.25 -7.36
N GLY A 171 -17.38 17.00 -7.01
CA GLY A 171 -16.67 15.78 -7.39
C GLY A 171 -15.22 16.00 -7.81
N SER A 172 -14.62 14.94 -8.36
CA SER A 172 -13.21 14.95 -8.75
C SER A 172 -13.05 15.35 -10.22
N TYR A 173 -12.20 16.34 -10.46
CA TYR A 173 -11.92 16.95 -11.75
C TYR A 173 -10.49 16.66 -12.19
N LEU A 174 -10.34 16.37 -13.48
CA LEU A 174 -9.05 16.11 -14.11
C LEU A 174 -9.10 16.56 -15.58
N CYS A 175 -7.95 16.93 -16.14
CA CYS A 175 -7.84 17.40 -17.51
C CYS A 175 -6.88 16.49 -18.28
N SER A 176 -7.29 16.02 -19.46
CA SER A 176 -6.41 15.45 -20.48
C SER A 176 -5.82 16.58 -21.31
N ILE A 177 -4.52 16.48 -21.58
CA ILE A 177 -3.72 17.42 -22.36
C ILE A 177 -2.96 16.61 -23.40
N SER A 178 -3.30 16.76 -24.67
CA SER A 178 -2.74 15.95 -25.75
C SER A 178 -2.23 16.78 -26.93
N ASN A 179 -1.21 16.26 -27.60
CA ASN A 179 -0.87 16.67 -28.97
C ASN A 179 -0.49 15.42 -29.78
N VAL A 180 0.10 15.62 -30.97
CA VAL A 180 0.45 14.50 -31.88
C VAL A 180 1.57 13.58 -31.36
N LEU A 181 2.21 13.91 -30.23
CA LEU A 181 3.33 13.15 -29.66
C LEU A 181 2.90 12.29 -28.45
N GLU A 182 2.09 12.83 -27.54
CA GLU A 182 1.68 12.16 -26.30
C GLU A 182 0.34 12.73 -25.79
N GLU A 183 -0.39 11.94 -25.00
CA GLU A 183 -1.45 12.41 -24.10
C GLU A 183 -0.95 12.35 -22.65
N ARG A 184 -1.13 13.45 -21.91
CA ARG A 184 -0.79 13.56 -20.48
C ARG A 184 -1.98 14.07 -19.68
N TRP A 185 -2.13 13.58 -18.46
CA TRP A 185 -3.26 13.89 -17.59
C TRP A 185 -2.80 14.72 -16.39
N THR A 186 -3.63 15.65 -15.91
CA THR A 186 -3.39 16.31 -14.62
C THR A 186 -3.56 15.33 -13.46
N GLU A 187 -2.93 15.68 -12.34
CA GLU A 187 -3.38 15.19 -11.05
C GLU A 187 -4.87 15.53 -10.85
N PRO A 188 -5.69 14.60 -10.29
CA PRO A 188 -7.08 14.91 -9.96
C PRO A 188 -7.16 15.89 -8.79
N VAL A 189 -8.20 16.73 -8.82
CA VAL A 189 -8.55 17.65 -7.73
C VAL A 189 -10.05 17.64 -7.45
N ASP A 190 -10.40 17.68 -6.17
CA ASP A 190 -11.79 17.66 -5.75
C ASP A 190 -12.35 19.08 -5.60
N VAL A 191 -13.59 19.24 -6.05
CA VAL A 191 -14.40 20.45 -5.83
C VAL A 191 -15.59 20.07 -4.94
N ASP A 192 -15.65 20.68 -3.76
CA ASP A 192 -16.74 20.49 -2.80
C ASP A 192 -17.73 21.65 -2.92
N ILE A 193 -19.01 21.37 -3.18
CA ILE A 193 -20.06 22.39 -3.22
C ILE A 193 -20.82 22.40 -1.89
N VAL A 194 -20.67 23.49 -1.13
CA VAL A 194 -21.27 23.64 0.21
C VAL A 194 -22.46 24.59 0.21
N GLN A 195 -23.46 24.31 1.04
CA GLN A 195 -24.52 25.26 1.36
C GLN A 195 -23.98 26.40 2.25
N ALA A 196 -24.61 27.58 2.18
CA ALA A 196 -24.12 28.79 2.85
C ALA A 196 -23.90 28.62 4.37
N ASP A 197 -24.76 27.84 5.03
CA ASP A 197 -24.75 27.64 6.49
C ASP A 197 -23.78 26.54 6.98
N GLN A 198 -23.06 25.86 6.07
CA GLN A 198 -22.13 24.78 6.41
C GLN A 198 -20.66 25.18 6.26
N LEU A 199 -20.27 26.30 6.88
CA LEU A 199 -18.88 26.71 7.12
C LEU A 199 -18.17 25.87 8.20
N ARG A 200 -18.50 24.58 8.33
CA ARG A 200 -17.58 23.64 8.98
C ARG A 200 -16.38 23.47 8.04
N PRO A 201 -15.13 23.41 8.54
CA PRO A 201 -14.02 22.99 7.70
C PRO A 201 -14.37 21.64 7.09
N ALA A 202 -14.16 21.50 5.78
CA ALA A 202 -14.52 20.29 5.05
C ALA A 202 -13.91 19.08 5.77
N ALA A 203 -14.76 18.10 6.12
CA ALA A 203 -14.31 16.92 6.85
C ALA A 203 -13.17 16.26 6.08
N PHE A 204 -12.07 15.97 6.76
CA PHE A 204 -10.94 15.29 6.13
C PHE A 204 -11.42 13.93 5.61
N THR A 205 -10.96 13.57 4.41
CA THR A 205 -11.35 12.33 3.75
C THR A 205 -10.12 11.61 3.22
N ALA A 206 -10.27 10.30 3.06
CA ALA A 206 -9.29 9.42 2.46
C ALA A 206 -9.77 8.96 1.08
N THR A 207 -8.85 8.79 0.12
CA THR A 207 -9.20 8.15 -1.17
C THR A 207 -9.39 6.64 -1.03
N ASP A 208 -8.80 6.05 0.02
CA ASP A 208 -9.02 4.70 0.53
C ASP A 208 -8.36 4.58 1.90
N LYS A 209 -8.66 3.51 2.64
CA LYS A 209 -8.02 3.21 3.93
C LYS A 209 -7.51 1.78 3.90
N VAL A 210 -6.22 1.58 4.13
CA VAL A 210 -5.55 0.28 3.99
C VAL A 210 -4.72 -0.01 5.23
N ALA A 211 -4.87 -1.20 5.79
CA ALA A 211 -4.12 -1.63 6.98
C ALA A 211 -3.40 -2.96 6.75
N LEU A 212 -2.15 -3.06 7.20
CA LEU A 212 -1.42 -4.32 7.35
C LEU A 212 -1.11 -4.54 8.82
N LEU A 213 -1.64 -5.63 9.38
CA LEU A 213 -1.43 -6.05 10.77
C LEU A 213 -0.61 -7.36 10.76
N ILE A 214 0.50 -7.38 11.51
CA ILE A 214 1.35 -8.57 11.67
C ILE A 214 1.46 -8.93 13.16
N GLY A 215 1.15 -10.17 13.51
CA GLY A 215 1.32 -10.72 14.87
C GLY A 215 2.29 -11.89 14.86
N ASN A 216 3.49 -11.70 15.40
CA ASN A 216 4.50 -12.76 15.49
C ASN A 216 4.54 -13.32 16.91
N LEU A 217 4.31 -14.63 17.07
CA LEU A 217 4.10 -15.26 18.38
C LEU A 217 4.85 -16.60 18.57
N ASN A 218 5.03 -17.42 17.53
CA ASN A 218 5.73 -18.71 17.60
C ASN A 218 7.18 -18.60 17.11
N TYR A 219 8.00 -17.81 17.81
CA TYR A 219 9.43 -17.72 17.53
C TYR A 219 10.15 -19.07 17.65
N SER A 220 11.06 -19.33 16.71
CA SER A 220 11.84 -20.57 16.66
C SER A 220 12.99 -20.58 17.67
N ASN A 221 13.65 -19.42 17.86
CA ASN A 221 14.85 -19.27 18.68
C ASN A 221 14.67 -18.26 19.84
N HIS A 222 13.44 -17.83 20.13
CA HIS A 222 13.13 -16.83 21.17
C HIS A 222 11.90 -17.24 21.98
N ILE A 223 11.62 -16.52 23.07
CA ILE A 223 10.41 -16.76 23.89
C ILE A 223 9.16 -16.58 23.02
N LYS A 224 8.22 -17.52 23.13
CA LYS A 224 6.92 -17.44 22.45
C LYS A 224 5.98 -16.48 23.19
N LEU A 225 5.23 -15.69 22.44
CA LEU A 225 4.23 -14.76 22.93
C LEU A 225 2.82 -15.35 22.81
N MET A 226 1.84 -14.73 23.45
CA MET A 226 0.45 -15.20 23.49
C MET A 226 -0.55 -14.15 23.01
N ALA A 227 -0.42 -12.87 23.39
CA ALA A 227 -1.36 -11.80 23.06
C ALA A 227 -1.48 -11.44 21.56
N PRO A 228 -0.42 -11.50 20.71
CA PRO A 228 -0.48 -11.01 19.32
C PRO A 228 -1.59 -11.61 18.44
N ILE A 229 -2.16 -12.75 18.83
CA ILE A 229 -3.36 -13.33 18.19
C ILE A 229 -4.61 -12.47 18.42
N MET A 230 -4.92 -12.14 19.68
CA MET A 230 -6.10 -11.37 20.08
C MET A 230 -5.93 -9.91 19.64
N ASP A 231 -4.71 -9.38 19.79
CA ASP A 231 -4.37 -8.02 19.40
C ASP A 231 -4.68 -7.75 17.93
N VAL A 232 -4.14 -8.60 17.04
CA VAL A 232 -4.37 -8.50 15.61
C VAL A 232 -5.83 -8.79 15.27
N HIS A 233 -6.50 -9.72 15.95
CA HIS A 233 -7.89 -10.07 15.67
C HIS A 233 -8.85 -8.92 15.99
N GLU A 234 -8.83 -8.41 17.24
CA GLU A 234 -9.73 -7.34 17.66
C GLU A 234 -9.47 -6.04 16.91
N LEU A 235 -8.20 -5.64 16.75
CA LEU A 235 -7.85 -4.43 16.00
C LEU A 235 -8.23 -4.55 14.52
N SER A 236 -8.14 -5.75 13.92
CA SER A 236 -8.66 -5.99 12.56
C SER A 236 -10.14 -5.67 12.46
N ASN A 237 -10.94 -6.16 13.41
CA ASN A 237 -12.39 -5.98 13.42
C ASN A 237 -12.77 -4.50 13.59
N LEU A 238 -12.07 -3.76 14.46
CA LEU A 238 -12.30 -2.33 14.69
C LEU A 238 -11.87 -1.48 13.48
N LEU A 239 -10.73 -1.77 12.85
CA LEU A 239 -10.31 -1.08 11.63
C LEU A 239 -11.25 -1.39 10.45
N GLN A 240 -11.79 -2.60 10.34
CA GLN A 240 -12.82 -2.93 9.35
C GLN A 240 -14.12 -2.13 9.56
N GLN A 241 -14.55 -1.91 10.81
CA GLN A 241 -15.69 -1.03 11.13
C GLN A 241 -15.44 0.42 10.68
N LEU A 242 -14.20 0.90 10.79
CA LEU A 242 -13.79 2.20 10.24
C LEU A 242 -13.68 2.21 8.71
N GLY A 243 -13.90 1.08 8.02
CA GLY A 243 -13.81 0.96 6.57
C GLY A 243 -12.38 0.82 6.04
N PHE A 244 -11.44 0.31 6.85
CA PHE A 244 -10.13 -0.10 6.35
C PHE A 244 -10.21 -1.44 5.64
N ARG A 245 -9.48 -1.53 4.52
CA ARG A 245 -9.06 -2.77 3.88
C ARG A 245 -7.92 -3.38 4.69
N VAL A 246 -8.27 -4.26 5.61
CA VAL A 246 -7.30 -4.96 6.47
C VAL A 246 -6.71 -6.15 5.73
N VAL A 247 -5.41 -6.40 5.93
CA VAL A 247 -4.74 -7.68 5.73
C VAL A 247 -4.08 -8.02 7.07
N SER A 248 -4.46 -9.15 7.66
CA SER A 248 -3.99 -9.59 8.98
C SER A 248 -3.24 -10.90 8.87
N LEU A 249 -2.03 -10.97 9.42
CA LEU A 249 -1.12 -12.10 9.21
C LEU A 249 -0.43 -12.50 10.51
N LEU A 250 -0.39 -13.80 10.78
CA LEU A 250 0.34 -14.37 11.94
C LEU A 250 1.60 -15.13 11.54
N ASP A 251 2.59 -15.14 12.44
CA ASP A 251 3.81 -15.94 12.38
C ASP A 251 4.53 -15.89 11.02
N LEU A 252 4.99 -14.68 10.66
CA LEU A 252 5.69 -14.44 9.41
C LEU A 252 7.21 -14.57 9.57
N THR A 253 7.83 -15.27 8.61
CA THR A 253 9.28 -15.27 8.43
C THR A 253 9.78 -13.92 7.89
N MET A 254 11.09 -13.66 7.98
CA MET A 254 11.68 -12.41 7.49
C MET A 254 11.41 -12.16 5.99
N GLU A 255 11.41 -13.22 5.16
CA GLU A 255 11.04 -13.12 3.75
C GLU A 255 9.55 -12.84 3.57
N GLU A 256 8.67 -13.49 4.34
CA GLU A 256 7.22 -13.31 4.28
C GLU A 256 6.79 -11.91 4.76
N MET A 257 7.41 -11.38 5.83
CA MET A 257 7.18 -10.01 6.30
C MET A 257 7.52 -8.98 5.22
N LEU A 258 8.70 -9.11 4.60
CA LEU A 258 9.12 -8.20 3.52
C LEU A 258 8.17 -8.28 2.32
N ALA A 259 7.74 -9.48 1.93
CA ALA A 259 6.79 -9.66 0.83
C ALA A 259 5.39 -9.08 1.15
N ALA A 260 4.91 -9.25 2.39
CA ALA A 260 3.65 -8.67 2.87
C ALA A 260 3.71 -7.13 2.89
N ILE A 261 4.81 -6.56 3.39
CA ILE A 261 5.04 -5.10 3.39
C ILE A 261 5.10 -4.57 1.96
N ASP A 262 5.84 -5.20 1.04
CA ASP A 262 5.89 -4.78 -0.36
C ASP A 262 4.50 -4.83 -1.02
N LYS A 263 3.64 -5.78 -0.62
CA LYS A 263 2.24 -5.85 -1.07
C LYS A 263 1.37 -4.75 -0.45
N PHE A 264 1.53 -4.44 0.83
CA PHE A 264 0.87 -3.30 1.47
C PHE A 264 1.23 -1.97 0.80
N ILE A 265 2.53 -1.72 0.53
CA ILE A 265 2.99 -0.52 -0.18
C ILE A 265 2.40 -0.42 -1.60
N GLN A 266 2.17 -1.53 -2.29
CA GLN A 266 1.47 -1.56 -3.60
C GLN A 266 0.00 -1.11 -3.52
N LEU A 267 -0.65 -1.25 -2.36
CA LEU A 267 -2.03 -0.78 -2.12
C LEU A 267 -2.10 0.70 -1.70
N LEU A 268 -0.98 1.30 -1.28
CA LEU A 268 -0.95 2.73 -0.93
C LEU A 268 -0.80 3.60 -2.19
N ASP A 269 -1.41 4.78 -2.17
CA ASP A 269 -1.33 5.76 -3.25
C ASP A 269 -1.69 7.17 -2.71
N ARG A 270 -1.69 8.17 -3.59
CA ARG A 270 -2.06 9.56 -3.26
C ARG A 270 -3.43 9.61 -2.58
N GLY A 271 -3.48 10.26 -1.43
CA GLY A 271 -4.72 10.44 -0.65
C GLY A 271 -5.13 9.24 0.22
N VAL A 272 -4.45 8.09 0.13
CA VAL A 272 -4.77 6.89 0.92
C VAL A 272 -4.34 7.11 2.37
N TYR A 273 -5.08 6.55 3.33
CA TYR A 273 -4.61 6.42 4.70
C TYR A 273 -4.01 5.02 4.87
N GLY A 274 -2.69 4.98 5.09
CA GLY A 274 -1.97 3.73 5.35
C GLY A 274 -1.76 3.54 6.85
N LEU A 275 -2.15 2.40 7.38
CA LEU A 275 -1.85 1.98 8.75
C LEU A 275 -1.03 0.69 8.73
N PHE A 276 0.11 0.69 9.40
CA PHE A 276 0.90 -0.51 9.65
C PHE A 276 0.91 -0.78 11.15
N TYR A 277 0.55 -1.99 11.55
CA TYR A 277 0.56 -2.42 12.95
C TYR A 277 1.38 -3.70 13.08
N TYR A 278 2.17 -3.78 14.15
CA TYR A 278 2.96 -4.95 14.49
C TYR A 278 2.86 -5.26 15.98
N ALA A 279 2.56 -6.53 16.30
CA ALA A 279 2.67 -7.09 17.64
C ALA A 279 3.71 -8.22 17.65
N GLY A 280 4.67 -8.14 18.56
CA GLY A 280 5.69 -9.18 18.73
C GLY A 280 7.01 -8.68 19.33
N HIS A 281 8.07 -9.49 19.22
CA HIS A 281 9.42 -9.05 19.60
C HIS A 281 9.90 -7.92 18.70
N GLY A 282 10.50 -6.91 19.33
CA GLY A 282 11.11 -5.76 18.68
C GLY A 282 12.32 -5.28 19.46
N CYS A 283 13.07 -4.38 18.85
CA CYS A 283 14.22 -3.71 19.46
C CYS A 283 14.49 -2.38 18.76
N GLU A 284 15.14 -1.44 19.44
CA GLU A 284 15.51 -0.12 18.89
C GLU A 284 17.03 0.10 18.96
N ARG A 285 17.63 0.77 17.98
CA ARG A 285 19.01 1.25 18.09
C ARG A 285 19.18 2.60 17.42
N ALA A 286 19.56 3.61 18.20
CA ALA A 286 19.78 4.98 17.72
C ALA A 286 18.58 5.53 16.93
N GLY A 287 17.38 5.48 17.54
CA GLY A 287 16.12 5.90 16.91
C GLY A 287 15.59 5.00 15.79
N ARG A 288 16.23 3.85 15.51
CA ARG A 288 15.81 2.90 14.45
C ARG A 288 15.15 1.69 15.08
N ASN A 289 13.89 1.46 14.76
CA ASN A 289 13.09 0.36 15.27
C ASN A 289 13.19 -0.85 14.32
N TYR A 290 13.28 -2.04 14.89
CA TYR A 290 13.42 -3.31 14.17
C TYR A 290 12.39 -4.33 14.64
N LEU A 291 11.64 -4.89 13.69
CA LEU A 291 10.67 -5.96 13.94
C LEU A 291 11.36 -7.32 13.78
N VAL A 292 11.22 -8.20 14.77
CA VAL A 292 11.87 -9.52 14.78
C VAL A 292 10.95 -10.56 14.14
N ALA A 293 11.44 -11.29 13.14
CA ALA A 293 10.69 -12.36 12.47
C ALA A 293 10.71 -13.67 13.28
N VAL A 294 9.76 -14.58 13.05
CA VAL A 294 9.67 -15.85 13.81
C VAL A 294 10.82 -16.82 13.53
N ASP A 295 11.54 -16.64 12.43
CA ASP A 295 12.72 -17.39 12.00
C ASP A 295 14.04 -16.70 12.35
N ALA A 296 14.02 -15.57 13.07
CA ALA A 296 15.23 -14.87 13.49
C ALA A 296 16.15 -15.77 14.34
N PRO A 297 17.48 -15.73 14.14
CA PRO A 297 18.45 -16.50 14.93
C PRO A 297 18.68 -15.86 16.31
N GLN A 298 19.26 -16.62 17.24
CA GLN A 298 19.71 -16.09 18.53
C GLN A 298 21.25 -16.07 18.62
N PRO A 299 21.90 -14.91 18.85
CA PRO A 299 21.33 -13.55 18.83
C PRO A 299 20.96 -13.09 17.41
N TYR A 300 19.93 -12.25 17.29
CA TYR A 300 19.57 -11.61 16.02
C TYR A 300 20.41 -10.35 15.79
N LYS A 301 20.38 -9.86 14.55
CA LYS A 301 21.07 -8.66 14.07
C LYS A 301 20.10 -7.84 13.20
N PRO A 302 20.34 -6.54 12.96
CA PRO A 302 19.50 -5.71 12.08
C PRO A 302 19.24 -6.29 10.69
N GLU A 303 20.15 -7.11 10.15
CA GLU A 303 20.00 -7.82 8.87
C GLU A 303 18.94 -8.94 8.88
N ASN A 304 18.62 -9.47 10.07
CA ASN A 304 17.61 -10.50 10.30
C ASN A 304 16.24 -9.91 10.73
N CYS A 305 16.13 -8.58 10.77
CA CYS A 305 14.96 -7.85 11.28
C CYS A 305 14.47 -6.80 10.29
N VAL A 306 13.17 -6.45 10.33
CA VAL A 306 12.60 -5.43 9.44
C VAL A 306 12.76 -4.04 10.06
N CYS A 307 13.54 -3.16 9.43
CA CYS A 307 13.68 -1.76 9.86
C CYS A 307 12.41 -0.94 9.54
N VAL A 308 11.72 -0.45 10.57
CA VAL A 308 10.43 0.24 10.50
C VAL A 308 10.53 1.56 9.73
N GLN A 309 11.62 2.31 9.89
CA GLN A 309 11.81 3.60 9.20
C GLN A 309 11.86 3.43 7.66
N ARG A 310 12.22 2.24 7.15
CA ARG A 310 12.14 1.92 5.72
C ARG A 310 10.70 1.69 5.25
N ILE A 311 9.81 1.24 6.14
CA ILE A 311 8.37 1.12 5.86
C ILE A 311 7.79 2.53 5.73
N MET A 312 8.03 3.41 6.72
CA MET A 312 7.55 4.80 6.67
C MET A 312 8.05 5.57 5.43
N LEU A 313 9.33 5.40 5.06
CA LEU A 313 9.88 5.99 3.83
C LEU A 313 9.11 5.53 2.59
N LYS A 314 8.88 4.22 2.43
CA LYS A 314 8.07 3.66 1.35
C LYS A 314 6.62 4.18 1.38
N MET A 315 6.02 4.40 2.55
CA MET A 315 4.67 4.99 2.65
C MET A 315 4.66 6.46 2.18
N GLN A 316 5.67 7.25 2.54
CA GLN A 316 5.84 8.63 2.04
C GLN A 316 6.02 8.68 0.52
N GLU A 317 6.80 7.78 -0.07
CA GLU A 317 7.00 7.65 -1.53
C GLU A 317 5.68 7.43 -2.28
N ARG A 318 4.70 6.78 -1.65
CA ARG A 318 3.34 6.56 -2.20
C ARG A 318 2.38 7.75 -2.00
N ARG A 319 2.85 8.88 -1.45
CA ARG A 319 2.09 10.14 -1.30
C ARG A 319 0.77 10.00 -0.50
N THR A 320 0.69 9.07 0.44
CA THR A 320 -0.47 8.87 1.34
C THR A 320 -0.93 10.19 1.98
N ALA A 321 -2.23 10.39 2.23
CA ALA A 321 -2.69 11.55 3.01
C ALA A 321 -2.46 11.38 4.52
N LEU A 322 -2.34 10.14 4.99
CA LEU A 322 -2.02 9.82 6.38
C LEU A 322 -1.17 8.52 6.40
N SER A 323 -0.09 8.52 7.17
CA SER A 323 0.76 7.34 7.41
C SER A 323 0.89 7.09 8.90
N VAL A 324 0.28 6.01 9.39
CA VAL A 324 0.31 5.61 10.81
C VAL A 324 1.11 4.31 10.94
N ILE A 325 2.04 4.29 11.89
CA ILE A 325 2.73 3.08 12.34
C ILE A 325 2.45 2.88 13.83
N LEU A 326 1.95 1.71 14.20
CA LEU A 326 1.67 1.31 15.58
C LEU A 326 2.55 0.10 15.92
N LEU A 327 3.40 0.20 16.95
CA LEU A 327 4.33 -0.86 17.35
C LEU A 327 4.02 -1.34 18.77
N ASP A 328 3.43 -2.53 18.89
CA ASP A 328 3.24 -3.26 20.14
C ASP A 328 4.40 -4.24 20.37
N ALA A 329 5.55 -3.67 20.76
CA ALA A 329 6.82 -4.37 20.89
C ALA A 329 7.77 -3.67 21.87
N CYS A 330 8.69 -4.43 22.48
CA CYS A 330 9.79 -3.88 23.26
C CYS A 330 10.73 -3.01 22.40
N ARG A 331 11.40 -2.04 23.03
CA ARG A 331 12.32 -1.09 22.38
C ARG A 331 13.68 -1.01 23.07
N LYS A 332 14.05 -2.04 23.83
CA LYS A 332 15.40 -2.26 24.37
C LYS A 332 16.39 -2.72 23.29
N TRP A 333 17.68 -2.48 23.55
CA TRP A 333 18.78 -2.99 22.75
C TRP A 333 19.80 -3.78 23.58
N TYR A 334 20.44 -4.78 22.95
CA TYR A 334 21.31 -5.74 23.65
C TYR A 334 22.73 -5.88 23.08
N ASP A 335 23.06 -5.32 21.90
CA ASP A 335 24.42 -5.41 21.30
C ASP A 335 24.97 -4.04 20.89
N GLN A 336 25.68 -3.38 21.80
CA GLN A 336 26.15 -2.00 21.58
C GLN A 336 27.11 -1.84 20.37
N GLN A 337 27.73 -2.92 19.88
CA GLN A 337 28.72 -2.88 18.79
C GLN A 337 28.08 -2.91 17.39
N CYS A 338 26.78 -3.16 17.29
CA CYS A 338 26.11 -3.35 16.01
C CYS A 338 25.88 -2.04 15.20
N ILE A 339 26.21 -2.06 13.91
CA ILE A 339 26.03 -0.92 12.99
C ILE A 339 24.54 -0.79 12.62
N PRO A 340 23.86 0.35 12.91
CA PRO A 340 22.44 0.49 12.60
C PRO A 340 22.17 0.67 11.10
N SER A 341 21.05 0.14 10.58
CA SER A 341 20.68 0.14 9.16
C SER A 341 20.64 1.54 8.54
N ARG A 342 21.45 1.82 7.50
CA ARG A 342 21.46 3.13 6.82
C ARG A 342 20.08 3.45 6.23
N ILE A 343 19.50 4.57 6.63
CA ILE A 343 18.23 5.12 6.13
C ILE A 343 18.46 6.46 5.45
N MET A 344 17.64 6.78 4.44
CA MET A 344 17.54 8.15 3.94
C MET A 344 16.69 8.99 4.91
N PRO A 345 16.95 10.31 5.03
CA PRO A 345 16.09 11.19 5.82
C PRO A 345 14.64 11.14 5.33
N LEU A 346 13.68 11.05 6.25
CA LEU A 346 12.26 11.16 5.93
C LEU A 346 11.93 12.59 5.48
N GLY A 347 11.03 12.74 4.51
CA GLY A 347 10.58 14.05 4.06
C GLY A 347 9.66 14.73 5.09
N PRO A 348 9.63 16.08 5.17
CA PRO A 348 8.74 16.82 6.06
C PRO A 348 7.30 16.88 5.48
N THR A 349 6.68 15.72 5.26
CA THR A 349 5.37 15.57 4.61
C THR A 349 4.20 16.06 5.48
N GLY A 350 4.38 16.09 6.80
CA GLY A 350 3.40 16.64 7.76
C GLY A 350 2.17 15.76 7.97
N ASN A 351 2.29 14.45 7.77
CA ASN A 351 1.19 13.47 7.73
C ASN A 351 1.54 12.12 8.40
N THR A 352 2.67 12.04 9.11
CA THR A 352 3.15 10.81 9.74
C THR A 352 2.81 10.76 11.22
N VAL A 353 2.47 9.58 11.73
CA VAL A 353 2.25 9.28 13.15
C VAL A 353 2.90 7.94 13.48
N TYR A 354 3.66 7.89 14.58
CA TYR A 354 4.09 6.67 15.23
C TYR A 354 3.46 6.62 16.63
N GLY A 355 2.81 5.51 16.96
CA GLY A 355 2.43 5.14 18.31
C GLY A 355 3.25 3.93 18.75
N TYR A 356 4.11 4.10 19.73
CA TYR A 356 4.90 3.02 20.33
C TYR A 356 4.24 2.61 21.64
N ALA A 357 4.00 1.31 21.83
CA ALA A 357 3.43 0.76 23.06
C ALA A 357 4.25 1.04 24.31
N THR A 358 5.56 1.30 24.15
CA THR A 358 6.50 1.61 25.22
C THR A 358 7.51 2.68 24.75
N CYS A 359 8.24 3.31 25.67
CA CYS A 359 9.25 4.32 25.37
C CYS A 359 10.59 3.70 24.89
N GLU A 360 11.54 4.55 24.46
CA GLU A 360 12.89 4.10 24.09
C GLU A 360 13.58 3.40 25.29
N ASP A 361 14.31 2.32 25.03
CA ASP A 361 14.94 1.45 26.04
C ASP A 361 13.98 0.80 27.09
N ALA A 362 12.69 0.72 26.78
CA ALA A 362 11.68 0.07 27.64
C ALA A 362 11.02 -1.20 27.03
N GLU A 363 10.21 -1.87 27.84
CA GLU A 363 9.50 -3.13 27.52
C GLU A 363 8.00 -2.89 27.29
N ALA A 364 7.38 -3.72 26.46
CA ALA A 364 5.93 -3.82 26.30
C ALA A 364 5.45 -5.17 26.86
N PHE A 365 4.29 -5.20 27.52
CA PHE A 365 3.85 -6.35 28.30
C PHE A 365 2.54 -6.99 27.78
N GLU A 366 2.45 -8.31 27.91
CA GLU A 366 1.26 -9.13 27.69
C GLU A 366 0.79 -9.82 28.99
N VAL A 367 -0.49 -10.20 29.04
CA VAL A 367 -1.10 -10.92 30.16
C VAL A 367 -0.96 -12.43 29.97
N GLN A 368 -0.50 -13.17 30.99
CA GLN A 368 -0.31 -14.63 30.93
C GLN A 368 -1.57 -15.42 31.30
N ASP A 369 -2.67 -15.22 30.57
CA ASP A 369 -3.97 -15.89 30.80
C ASP A 369 -4.27 -17.06 29.85
N GLY A 370 -3.32 -17.40 28.98
CA GLY A 370 -3.48 -18.39 27.91
C GLY A 370 -3.76 -17.80 26.52
N GLY A 371 -3.68 -16.47 26.37
CA GLY A 371 -3.98 -15.77 25.11
C GLY A 371 -5.47 -15.47 24.95
N LYS A 372 -6.15 -15.19 26.06
CA LYS A 372 -7.58 -14.84 26.11
C LYS A 372 -7.78 -13.32 26.09
N SER A 373 -6.81 -12.57 26.60
CA SER A 373 -6.76 -11.10 26.57
C SER A 373 -5.81 -10.59 25.50
N THR A 374 -6.03 -9.35 25.10
CA THR A 374 -5.06 -8.51 24.38
C THR A 374 -3.86 -8.12 25.26
N GLY A 375 -2.78 -7.69 24.61
CA GLY A 375 -1.66 -6.99 25.23
C GLY A 375 -2.09 -5.64 25.78
N ILE A 376 -1.32 -5.10 26.75
CA ILE A 376 -1.78 -3.94 27.53
C ILE A 376 -1.96 -2.68 26.67
N PHE A 377 -1.13 -2.46 25.65
CA PHE A 377 -1.31 -1.36 24.72
C PHE A 377 -2.56 -1.54 23.85
N THR A 378 -2.72 -2.73 23.26
CA THR A 378 -3.84 -2.99 22.35
C THR A 378 -5.20 -3.01 23.07
N LYS A 379 -5.26 -3.43 24.34
CA LYS A 379 -6.43 -3.26 25.23
C LYS A 379 -6.98 -1.83 25.19
N TYR A 380 -6.17 -0.84 25.55
CA TYR A 380 -6.59 0.57 25.60
C TYR A 380 -6.73 1.20 24.21
N LEU A 381 -5.93 0.75 23.23
CA LEU A 381 -6.10 1.14 21.83
C LEU A 381 -7.50 0.79 21.32
N ASN A 382 -7.99 -0.41 21.62
CA ASN A 382 -9.30 -0.90 21.16
C ASN A 382 -10.46 -0.08 21.73
N GLU A 383 -10.34 0.47 22.95
CA GLU A 383 -11.34 1.35 23.57
C GLU A 383 -11.47 2.72 22.89
N HIS A 384 -10.43 3.21 22.20
CA HIS A 384 -10.38 4.56 21.65
C HIS A 384 -10.26 4.64 20.12
N ILE A 385 -9.80 3.58 19.44
CA ILE A 385 -9.49 3.60 17.99
C ILE A 385 -10.66 4.06 17.10
N LEU A 386 -11.91 3.84 17.54
CA LEU A 386 -13.12 4.22 16.82
C LEU A 386 -13.50 5.70 16.95
N GLN A 387 -12.85 6.47 17.82
CA GLN A 387 -13.22 7.86 18.08
C GLN A 387 -12.90 8.76 16.89
N SER A 388 -13.85 9.64 16.54
CA SER A 388 -13.73 10.61 15.43
C SER A 388 -12.85 11.82 15.77
N GLU A 389 -11.74 11.59 16.47
CA GLU A 389 -10.75 12.59 16.86
C GLU A 389 -9.47 12.45 16.03
N LYS A 390 -8.58 13.46 16.11
CA LYS A 390 -7.25 13.39 15.49
C LYS A 390 -6.50 12.17 16.02
N VAL A 391 -5.80 11.43 15.15
CA VAL A 391 -5.08 10.20 15.55
C VAL A 391 -4.14 10.40 16.74
N THR A 392 -3.52 11.57 16.89
CA THR A 392 -2.66 11.87 18.05
C THR A 392 -3.45 11.95 19.35
N HIS A 393 -4.63 12.60 19.36
CA HIS A 393 -5.48 12.68 20.55
C HIS A 393 -6.03 11.31 20.97
N VAL A 394 -6.34 10.45 19.99
CA VAL A 394 -6.70 9.04 20.27
C VAL A 394 -5.56 8.33 20.99
N LEU A 395 -4.32 8.46 20.51
CA LEU A 395 -3.14 7.87 21.16
C LEU A 395 -2.80 8.53 22.51
N GLU A 396 -3.08 9.82 22.69
CA GLU A 396 -2.93 10.53 23.96
C GLU A 396 -3.87 9.92 25.03
N ARG A 397 -5.14 9.65 24.70
CA ARG A 397 -6.07 8.91 25.60
C ARG A 397 -5.55 7.50 25.94
N VAL A 398 -5.06 6.75 24.94
CA VAL A 398 -4.45 5.43 25.16
C VAL A 398 -3.28 5.53 26.15
N SER A 399 -2.47 6.58 26.05
CA SER A 399 -1.37 6.85 26.99
C SER A 399 -1.86 7.19 28.40
N GLU A 400 -2.93 7.98 28.52
CA GLU A 400 -3.53 8.35 29.80
C GLU A 400 -4.10 7.13 30.54
N ASP A 401 -4.82 6.26 29.84
CA ASP A 401 -5.49 5.11 30.45
C ASP A 401 -4.54 3.92 30.67
N LEU A 402 -3.56 3.69 29.79
CA LEU A 402 -2.46 2.75 30.07
C LEU A 402 -1.62 3.21 31.27
N GLY A 403 -1.39 4.53 31.42
CA GLY A 403 -0.68 5.10 32.58
C GLY A 403 -1.38 4.85 33.93
N LYS A 404 -2.69 4.53 33.91
CA LYS A 404 -3.50 4.18 35.09
C LYS A 404 -3.60 2.65 35.32
N ASP A 405 -3.10 1.81 34.40
CA ASP A 405 -3.20 0.36 34.53
C ASP A 405 -2.22 -0.16 35.60
N PRO A 406 -2.71 -0.78 36.70
CA PRO A 406 -1.88 -1.18 37.84
C PRO A 406 -0.88 -2.30 37.52
N LEU A 407 -1.00 -3.00 36.39
CA LEU A 407 -0.05 -4.04 35.98
C LEU A 407 1.25 -3.43 35.44
N VAL A 408 1.17 -2.26 34.82
CA VAL A 408 2.28 -1.64 34.06
C VAL A 408 2.64 -0.22 34.48
N THR A 409 1.95 0.39 35.46
CA THR A 409 2.34 1.67 36.06
C THR A 409 3.84 1.68 36.40
N GLY A 410 4.58 2.66 35.86
CA GLY A 410 6.03 2.80 36.05
C GLY A 410 6.91 1.82 35.25
N LYS A 411 6.34 0.96 34.39
CA LYS A 411 7.07 -0.03 33.59
C LYS A 411 6.88 0.13 32.08
N GLN A 412 5.68 0.51 31.65
CA GLN A 412 5.34 0.76 30.25
C GLN A 412 4.66 2.11 30.13
N VAL A 413 5.08 2.92 29.15
CA VAL A 413 4.51 4.25 28.87
C VAL A 413 4.48 4.42 27.36
N VAL A 414 3.32 4.78 26.80
CA VAL A 414 3.15 5.00 25.36
C VAL A 414 4.00 6.18 24.92
N GLU A 415 4.77 6.04 23.83
CA GLU A 415 5.47 7.15 23.19
C GLU A 415 4.82 7.48 21.84
N ILE A 416 4.58 8.77 21.59
CA ILE A 416 3.92 9.27 20.37
C ILE A 416 4.90 10.19 19.63
N LYS A 417 5.29 9.84 18.40
CA LYS A 417 6.11 10.70 17.52
C LYS A 417 5.35 11.01 16.24
N HIS A 418 5.05 12.28 15.95
CA HIS A 418 4.28 12.62 14.75
C HIS A 418 4.75 13.90 14.05
N THR A 419 4.44 14.00 12.76
CA THR A 419 4.48 15.25 11.98
C THR A 419 3.08 15.71 11.56
N LEU A 420 2.03 14.96 11.92
CA LEU A 420 0.64 15.19 11.49
C LEU A 420 0.13 16.61 11.81
N LYS A 421 0.08 17.45 10.77
CA LYS A 421 -0.31 18.87 10.83
C LYS A 421 -1.83 19.07 10.75
N GLU A 422 -2.52 18.23 9.98
CA GLU A 422 -3.97 18.26 9.77
C GLU A 422 -4.67 17.38 10.82
N PRO A 423 -5.87 17.75 11.32
CA PRO A 423 -6.61 16.96 12.30
C PRO A 423 -7.33 15.77 11.64
N ARG A 424 -6.59 14.91 10.95
CA ARG A 424 -7.10 13.69 10.30
C ARG A 424 -7.41 12.63 11.36
N SER A 425 -8.54 11.95 11.19
CA SER A 425 -9.01 10.86 12.06
C SER A 425 -8.97 9.52 11.32
N LEU A 426 -8.82 8.40 12.03
CA LEU A 426 -9.03 7.08 11.42
C LEU A 426 -10.51 6.88 11.01
N ALA A 427 -11.44 7.63 11.60
CA ALA A 427 -12.86 7.66 11.25
C ALA A 427 -13.20 8.54 10.02
N ASP A 428 -12.24 9.26 9.45
CA ASP A 428 -12.45 10.08 8.25
C ASP A 428 -13.08 9.25 7.11
N PRO A 429 -14.16 9.72 6.45
CA PRO A 429 -14.86 8.92 5.46
C PRO A 429 -14.03 8.71 4.18
N VAL A 430 -14.26 7.57 3.54
CA VAL A 430 -13.66 7.26 2.23
C VAL A 430 -14.46 7.95 1.13
N ARG A 431 -13.79 8.78 0.32
CA ARG A 431 -14.38 9.37 -0.89
C ARG A 431 -13.74 8.74 -2.13
N THR A 432 -14.54 7.95 -2.85
CA THR A 432 -14.14 7.22 -4.07
C THR A 432 -14.58 7.91 -5.36
N THR A 433 -15.23 9.07 -5.28
CA THR A 433 -15.68 9.89 -6.42
C THR A 433 -14.52 10.19 -7.35
N GLY A 434 -14.63 9.79 -8.63
CA GLY A 434 -13.52 9.87 -9.59
C GLY A 434 -12.86 8.53 -9.93
N HIS A 435 -13.33 7.40 -9.37
CA HIS A 435 -13.00 6.00 -9.72
C HIS A 435 -11.90 5.81 -10.79
N THR A 436 -10.64 5.94 -10.36
CA THR A 436 -9.51 5.79 -11.27
C THR A 436 -9.21 4.31 -11.56
N LYS A 437 -8.31 4.05 -12.52
CA LYS A 437 -7.85 2.70 -12.84
C LYS A 437 -7.12 2.06 -11.65
N GLU A 438 -6.46 2.89 -10.85
CA GLU A 438 -5.65 2.54 -9.68
C GLU A 438 -6.53 2.03 -8.53
N LEU A 439 -7.69 2.66 -8.28
CA LEU A 439 -8.68 2.16 -7.31
C LEU A 439 -9.12 0.72 -7.67
N ARG A 440 -9.45 0.46 -8.94
CA ARG A 440 -9.86 -0.88 -9.40
C ARG A 440 -8.74 -1.92 -9.31
N LEU A 441 -7.49 -1.51 -9.57
CA LEU A 441 -6.31 -2.35 -9.39
C LEU A 441 -6.08 -2.70 -7.91
N ARG A 442 -6.29 -1.73 -7.00
CA ARG A 442 -6.26 -1.95 -5.55
C ARG A 442 -7.39 -2.86 -5.07
N ASP A 443 -8.61 -2.67 -5.57
CA ASP A 443 -9.74 -3.58 -5.29
C ASP A 443 -9.42 -5.02 -5.67
N ALA A 444 -8.80 -5.23 -6.84
CA ALA A 444 -8.40 -6.56 -7.31
C ALA A 444 -7.25 -7.13 -6.46
N CYS A 445 -6.23 -6.33 -6.15
CA CYS A 445 -5.08 -6.77 -5.36
C CYS A 445 -5.41 -7.03 -3.88
N TRP A 446 -6.38 -6.33 -3.29
CA TRP A 446 -6.88 -6.64 -1.94
C TRP A 446 -7.79 -7.86 -1.92
N ARG A 447 -8.69 -8.01 -2.92
CA ARG A 447 -9.53 -9.21 -3.06
C ARG A 447 -8.69 -10.47 -3.18
N GLN A 448 -7.60 -10.42 -3.95
CA GLN A 448 -6.64 -11.53 -4.06
C GLN A 448 -6.26 -12.09 -2.68
N ALA A 449 -5.98 -11.24 -1.67
CA ALA A 449 -5.53 -11.68 -0.35
C ALA A 449 -6.65 -12.14 0.62
N ASN A 450 -7.93 -11.86 0.32
CA ASN A 450 -9.04 -12.03 1.26
C ASN A 450 -10.27 -12.75 0.67
N GLU A 451 -10.18 -13.29 -0.55
CA GLU A 451 -11.26 -14.06 -1.17
C GLU A 451 -11.39 -15.45 -0.52
N LEU A 452 -12.58 -15.72 0.03
CA LEU A 452 -12.96 -17.00 0.63
C LEU A 452 -13.41 -18.02 -0.43
N PRO A 453 -13.10 -19.32 -0.26
CA PRO A 453 -13.69 -20.36 -1.09
C PRO A 453 -15.22 -20.40 -0.96
N GLN A 454 -15.91 -20.72 -2.05
CA GLN A 454 -17.36 -20.91 -2.01
C GLN A 454 -17.74 -22.16 -1.20
N LYS A 455 -18.80 -22.06 -0.40
CA LYS A 455 -19.40 -23.21 0.27
C LYS A 455 -19.86 -24.26 -0.75
N LYS A 456 -19.71 -25.55 -0.40
CA LYS A 456 -19.94 -26.66 -1.32
C LYS A 456 -20.71 -27.79 -0.63
N ARG A 457 -21.71 -28.35 -1.32
CA ARG A 457 -22.42 -29.55 -0.88
C ARG A 457 -21.85 -30.79 -1.57
N LEU A 458 -21.65 -31.84 -0.79
CA LEU A 458 -21.05 -33.10 -1.21
C LEU A 458 -22.05 -34.23 -0.93
N MET A 459 -22.68 -34.72 -2.00
CA MET A 459 -23.58 -35.88 -1.94
C MET A 459 -22.77 -37.18 -1.95
N PHE A 460 -22.79 -37.96 -0.87
CA PHE A 460 -22.10 -39.26 -0.78
C PHE A 460 -22.92 -40.39 -1.42
N ARG A 461 -22.29 -41.53 -1.76
CA ARG A 461 -22.97 -42.64 -2.45
C ARG A 461 -24.03 -43.30 -1.57
N CYS A 462 -23.80 -43.33 -0.26
CA CYS A 462 -24.75 -43.75 0.75
C CYS A 462 -25.99 -42.83 0.92
N GLY A 463 -26.07 -41.70 0.19
CA GLY A 463 -27.21 -40.78 0.24
C GLY A 463 -27.15 -39.72 1.34
N VAL A 464 -26.01 -39.59 2.04
CA VAL A 464 -25.76 -38.54 3.03
C VAL A 464 -25.23 -37.28 2.35
N GLU A 465 -25.79 -36.10 2.64
CA GLU A 465 -25.27 -34.80 2.18
C GLU A 465 -24.43 -34.13 3.27
N VAL A 466 -23.21 -33.74 2.93
CA VAL A 466 -22.36 -32.89 3.79
C VAL A 466 -22.16 -31.54 3.11
N GLU A 467 -22.48 -30.45 3.82
CA GLU A 467 -22.12 -29.08 3.42
C GLU A 467 -20.76 -28.72 4.04
N VAL A 468 -19.84 -28.23 3.22
CA VAL A 468 -18.56 -27.66 3.64
C VAL A 468 -18.61 -26.15 3.44
N SER A 469 -18.36 -25.38 4.50
CA SER A 469 -18.32 -23.92 4.49
C SER A 469 -16.98 -23.40 5.04
N PHE A 470 -16.75 -22.09 4.89
CA PHE A 470 -15.44 -21.47 5.13
C PHE A 470 -15.59 -20.12 5.84
N SER A 471 -14.65 -19.82 6.74
CA SER A 471 -14.50 -18.48 7.35
C SER A 471 -13.01 -18.14 7.49
N ALA A 472 -12.65 -16.87 7.33
CA ALA A 472 -11.29 -16.39 7.54
C ALA A 472 -11.16 -15.86 8.97
N LEU A 473 -10.15 -16.35 9.70
CA LEU A 473 -9.80 -15.80 11.01
C LEU A 473 -8.73 -14.71 10.88
N PHE A 474 -7.75 -14.97 10.01
CA PHE A 474 -6.72 -14.04 9.55
C PHE A 474 -6.54 -14.26 8.05
N SER A 475 -5.93 -13.31 7.32
CA SER A 475 -5.63 -13.49 5.88
C SER A 475 -4.71 -14.70 5.60
N ASN A 476 -4.04 -15.27 6.61
CA ASN A 476 -3.30 -16.54 6.51
C ASN A 476 -3.81 -17.71 7.37
N VAL A 477 -5.02 -17.59 7.96
CA VAL A 477 -5.66 -18.67 8.73
C VAL A 477 -7.12 -18.82 8.31
N LEU A 478 -7.44 -19.96 7.68
CA LEU A 478 -8.77 -20.32 7.20
C LEU A 478 -9.37 -21.41 8.10
N MET A 479 -10.64 -21.26 8.45
CA MET A 479 -11.46 -22.33 9.01
C MET A 479 -12.28 -22.97 7.90
N ALA A 480 -12.29 -24.30 7.86
CA ALA A 480 -13.27 -25.10 7.15
C ALA A 480 -14.21 -25.77 8.16
N PHE A 481 -15.51 -25.76 7.87
CA PHE A 481 -16.54 -26.40 8.69
C PHE A 481 -17.26 -27.44 7.85
N ALA A 482 -17.59 -28.59 8.44
CA ALA A 482 -18.47 -29.58 7.82
C ALA A 482 -19.72 -29.78 8.66
N THR A 483 -20.87 -29.87 7.99
CA THR A 483 -22.16 -30.18 8.60
C THR A 483 -22.90 -31.21 7.76
N VAL A 484 -23.33 -32.30 8.38
CA VAL A 484 -24.23 -33.30 7.79
C VAL A 484 -25.62 -32.67 7.70
N LYS A 485 -26.11 -32.44 6.48
CA LYS A 485 -27.43 -31.81 6.25
C LYS A 485 -28.56 -32.81 6.15
N THR A 486 -28.29 -33.99 5.60
CA THR A 486 -29.26 -35.08 5.50
C THR A 486 -28.57 -36.42 5.75
N THR A 487 -29.22 -37.28 6.51
CA THR A 487 -28.83 -38.69 6.67
C THR A 487 -29.54 -39.54 5.62
N GLY A 488 -28.84 -40.50 5.02
CA GLY A 488 -29.42 -41.41 4.05
C GLY A 488 -30.38 -42.41 4.70
N LEU A 489 -31.40 -42.85 3.96
CA LEU A 489 -32.43 -43.80 4.43
C LEU A 489 -31.87 -45.14 4.96
N ARG A 490 -30.60 -45.47 4.68
CA ARG A 490 -29.91 -46.70 5.10
C ARG A 490 -28.62 -46.46 5.89
N THR A 491 -28.47 -45.27 6.48
CA THR A 491 -27.28 -44.88 7.24
C THR A 491 -27.63 -44.43 8.65
N GLN A 492 -26.87 -44.87 9.65
CA GLN A 492 -26.94 -44.40 11.03
C GLN A 492 -25.58 -43.90 11.52
N ASP A 493 -25.56 -43.22 12.67
CA ASP A 493 -24.36 -42.74 13.36
C ASP A 493 -23.37 -41.94 12.48
N CYS A 494 -23.88 -41.10 11.58
CA CYS A 494 -23.04 -40.38 10.62
C CYS A 494 -22.12 -39.40 11.36
N THR A 495 -20.81 -39.54 11.16
CA THR A 495 -19.79 -38.58 11.61
C THR A 495 -18.90 -38.19 10.44
N VAL A 496 -18.42 -36.95 10.41
CA VAL A 496 -17.55 -36.43 9.36
C VAL A 496 -16.21 -36.02 9.94
N THR A 497 -15.13 -36.28 9.23
CA THR A 497 -13.80 -35.73 9.53
C THR A 497 -13.24 -34.98 8.33
N LEU A 498 -12.46 -33.93 8.60
CA LEU A 498 -11.84 -33.07 7.62
C LEU A 498 -10.31 -33.17 7.71
N SER A 499 -9.65 -33.22 6.55
CA SER A 499 -8.18 -33.11 6.45
C SER A 499 -7.77 -32.33 5.20
N SER A 500 -6.52 -31.85 5.17
CA SER A 500 -5.98 -31.06 4.06
C SER A 500 -4.85 -31.77 3.32
N ILE A 501 -4.74 -31.49 2.03
CA ILE A 501 -3.65 -31.92 1.15
C ILE A 501 -3.14 -30.68 0.40
N PRO A 502 -1.88 -30.25 0.60
CA PRO A 502 -0.93 -30.76 1.58
C PRO A 502 -1.41 -30.54 3.03
N THR A 503 -0.94 -31.37 3.96
CA THR A 503 -1.12 -31.13 5.39
C THR A 503 -0.48 -29.80 5.77
N LEU A 504 -1.20 -28.96 6.51
CA LEU A 504 -0.71 -27.70 7.04
C LEU A 504 -0.43 -27.82 8.54
N GLU A 505 0.60 -27.13 9.02
CA GLU A 505 0.96 -27.06 10.43
C GLU A 505 -0.04 -26.16 11.18
N ASP A 506 -0.64 -26.66 12.25
CA ASP A 506 -1.55 -25.88 13.10
C ASP A 506 -0.77 -25.12 14.18
N ILE A 507 -0.52 -23.83 13.95
CA ILE A 507 0.27 -22.95 14.84
C ILE A 507 -0.32 -22.78 16.26
N PHE A 508 -1.53 -23.30 16.50
CA PHE A 508 -2.23 -23.23 17.76
C PHE A 508 -2.24 -24.56 18.53
N SER A 509 -1.84 -25.70 17.94
CA SER A 509 -1.92 -27.03 18.57
C SER A 509 -0.83 -27.31 19.63
N GLY A 510 -0.24 -26.27 20.22
CA GLY A 510 0.82 -26.37 21.23
C GLY A 510 0.28 -26.60 22.65
N PRO A 511 1.06 -27.25 23.54
CA PRO A 511 0.61 -27.55 24.89
C PRO A 511 0.27 -26.28 25.68
N GLY A 512 -1.00 -26.15 26.09
CA GLY A 512 -1.52 -25.01 26.86
C GLY A 512 -2.37 -24.01 26.07
N ARG A 513 -2.48 -24.14 24.74
CA ARG A 513 -3.46 -23.41 23.92
C ARG A 513 -4.67 -24.32 23.67
N SER A 514 -5.87 -23.87 24.02
CA SER A 514 -7.06 -24.70 24.26
C SER A 514 -8.23 -24.37 23.32
N GLU A 515 -9.19 -25.30 23.19
CA GLU A 515 -10.48 -25.15 22.48
C GLU A 515 -11.31 -23.92 22.93
N GLU A 516 -11.00 -23.38 24.11
CA GLU A 516 -11.55 -22.11 24.61
C GLU A 516 -11.19 -20.91 23.71
N MET A 517 -10.00 -20.91 23.09
CA MET A 517 -9.53 -19.83 22.22
C MET A 517 -10.33 -19.76 20.92
N ASP A 518 -10.72 -20.90 20.34
CA ASP A 518 -11.67 -20.93 19.21
C ASP A 518 -13.04 -20.35 19.60
N SER A 519 -13.44 -20.47 20.87
CA SER A 519 -14.74 -19.97 21.33
C SER A 519 -14.74 -18.46 21.58
N LEU A 520 -13.55 -17.83 21.70
CA LEU A 520 -13.39 -16.37 21.73
C LEU A 520 -13.27 -15.77 20.33
N LEU A 521 -12.60 -16.48 19.42
CA LEU A 521 -12.33 -16.06 18.05
C LEU A 521 -13.48 -16.31 17.07
N PHE A 522 -14.47 -17.14 17.46
CA PHE A 522 -15.62 -17.48 16.62
C PHE A 522 -16.94 -17.47 17.40
N GLN A 523 -17.93 -16.75 16.88
CA GLN A 523 -19.33 -17.00 17.23
C GLN A 523 -19.81 -18.28 16.53
N LYS A 524 -20.05 -19.35 17.28
CA LYS A 524 -20.59 -20.61 16.76
C LYS A 524 -22.08 -20.47 16.42
N SER A 525 -22.41 -19.94 15.24
CA SER A 525 -23.80 -19.76 14.79
C SER A 525 -24.53 -21.08 14.50
N ASP A 526 -23.82 -22.12 14.06
CA ASP A 526 -24.41 -23.30 13.41
C ASP A 526 -23.95 -24.67 13.96
N ASN A 527 -23.25 -24.72 15.11
CA ASN A 527 -22.74 -25.95 15.76
C ASN A 527 -22.28 -27.06 14.77
N PRO A 528 -21.21 -26.84 13.99
CA PRO A 528 -20.76 -27.77 12.95
C PRO A 528 -20.28 -29.10 13.53
N ASP A 529 -20.55 -30.21 12.82
CA ASP A 529 -20.15 -31.57 13.21
C ASP A 529 -18.63 -31.77 13.22
N CYS A 530 -17.89 -31.01 12.39
CA CYS A 530 -16.44 -31.04 12.34
C CYS A 530 -15.88 -29.68 11.90
N THR A 531 -14.73 -29.31 12.46
CA THR A 531 -13.95 -28.13 12.07
C THR A 531 -12.53 -28.53 11.68
N LEU A 532 -11.93 -27.77 10.76
CA LEU A 532 -10.52 -27.92 10.39
C LEU A 532 -9.90 -26.52 10.25
N ARG A 533 -8.86 -26.26 11.04
CA ARG A 533 -8.07 -25.03 10.94
C ARG A 533 -6.92 -25.21 9.96
N LEU A 534 -6.70 -24.22 9.11
CA LEU A 534 -5.73 -24.22 8.01
C LEU A 534 -4.85 -22.98 8.15
N CYS A 535 -3.75 -23.14 8.87
CA CYS A 535 -2.81 -22.06 9.20
C CYS A 535 -1.67 -21.95 8.16
N ALA A 536 -0.86 -20.90 8.31
CA ALA A 536 0.35 -20.66 7.52
C ALA A 536 0.13 -20.65 5.99
N LEU A 537 -1.04 -20.20 5.52
CA LEU A 537 -1.42 -20.20 4.10
C LEU A 537 -0.43 -19.44 3.19
N GLN A 538 0.34 -18.50 3.72
CA GLN A 538 1.39 -17.80 2.97
C GLN A 538 2.49 -18.73 2.43
N LYS A 539 2.67 -19.91 3.06
CA LYS A 539 3.66 -20.93 2.68
C LYS A 539 3.16 -21.84 1.52
N LEU A 540 1.87 -21.77 1.17
CA LEU A 540 1.25 -22.69 0.21
C LEU A 540 1.72 -22.46 -1.24
N LYS A 541 2.47 -23.42 -1.78
CA LYS A 541 3.04 -23.36 -3.14
C LYS A 541 2.07 -23.84 -4.23
N GLY A 542 1.25 -24.85 -3.94
CA GLY A 542 0.30 -25.51 -4.87
C GLY A 542 -1.17 -25.15 -4.60
N SER A 543 -2.10 -25.94 -5.12
CA SER A 543 -3.51 -25.91 -4.68
C SER A 543 -3.66 -26.52 -3.29
N LEU A 544 -4.71 -26.12 -2.57
CA LEU A 544 -5.14 -26.75 -1.33
C LEU A 544 -6.39 -27.59 -1.62
N VAL A 545 -6.35 -28.87 -1.26
CA VAL A 545 -7.46 -29.80 -1.39
C VAL A 545 -7.94 -30.18 0.01
N ILE A 546 -9.24 -30.05 0.25
CA ILE A 546 -9.88 -30.56 1.47
C ILE A 546 -10.41 -31.97 1.19
N LYS A 547 -9.98 -32.94 1.99
CA LYS A 547 -10.52 -34.29 2.03
C LYS A 547 -11.59 -34.36 3.12
N VAL A 548 -12.75 -34.86 2.75
CA VAL A 548 -13.93 -35.03 3.61
C VAL A 548 -14.19 -36.52 3.70
N ASP A 549 -13.96 -37.09 4.88
CA ASP A 549 -14.21 -38.49 5.17
C ASP A 549 -15.51 -38.62 5.96
N LEU A 550 -16.52 -39.22 5.36
CA LEU A 550 -17.79 -39.54 5.99
C LEU A 550 -17.72 -40.97 6.54
N HIS A 551 -17.93 -41.12 7.83
CA HIS A 551 -18.04 -42.40 8.52
C HIS A 551 -19.50 -42.65 8.90
N TYR A 552 -20.05 -43.82 8.58
CA TYR A 552 -21.44 -44.16 8.91
C TYR A 552 -21.59 -45.65 9.22
N THR A 553 -22.62 -46.00 9.96
CA THR A 553 -23.04 -47.38 10.19
C THR A 553 -24.05 -47.75 9.08
N SER A 554 -23.75 -48.76 8.26
CA SER A 554 -24.68 -49.22 7.22
C SER A 554 -25.82 -50.03 7.84
N MET A 555 -27.07 -49.71 7.52
CA MET A 555 -28.23 -50.49 7.98
C MET A 555 -28.28 -51.89 7.37
N ASP A 556 -27.82 -52.03 6.13
CA ASP A 556 -27.84 -53.31 5.40
C ASP A 556 -26.77 -54.29 5.92
N SER A 557 -25.56 -53.79 6.23
CA SER A 557 -24.44 -54.66 6.67
C SER A 557 -24.13 -54.61 8.17
N ARG A 558 -24.71 -53.66 8.92
CA ARG A 558 -24.38 -53.35 10.34
C ARG A 558 -22.89 -53.09 10.62
N LEU A 559 -22.12 -52.75 9.60
CA LEU A 559 -20.68 -52.44 9.72
C LEU A 559 -20.45 -50.93 9.56
N ARG A 560 -19.40 -50.43 10.23
CA ARG A 560 -18.90 -49.08 10.03
C ARG A 560 -18.22 -49.01 8.66
N GLN A 561 -18.69 -48.11 7.81
CA GLN A 561 -18.12 -47.82 6.50
C GLN A 561 -17.54 -46.40 6.48
N THR A 562 -16.63 -46.13 5.55
CA THR A 562 -16.06 -44.80 5.31
C THR A 562 -16.08 -44.51 3.82
N GLU A 563 -16.64 -43.37 3.44
CA GLU A 563 -16.54 -42.82 2.09
C GLU A 563 -15.72 -41.53 2.12
N SER A 564 -14.78 -41.39 1.18
CA SER A 564 -13.94 -40.20 1.03
C SER A 564 -14.35 -39.37 -0.19
N LYS A 565 -14.44 -38.05 -0.03
CA LYS A 565 -14.48 -37.08 -1.14
C LYS A 565 -13.39 -36.04 -1.00
N GLN A 566 -12.99 -35.46 -2.14
CA GLN A 566 -11.99 -34.39 -2.19
C GLN A 566 -12.59 -33.17 -2.89
N MET A 567 -12.22 -31.98 -2.42
CA MET A 567 -12.53 -30.70 -3.07
C MET A 567 -11.29 -29.82 -3.14
N ASP A 568 -10.84 -29.50 -4.34
CA ASP A 568 -9.84 -28.47 -4.58
C ASP A 568 -10.49 -27.09 -4.32
N ILE A 569 -9.86 -26.30 -3.45
CA ILE A 569 -10.26 -24.92 -3.10
C ILE A 569 -9.26 -23.87 -3.62
N GLY A 570 -8.35 -24.28 -4.50
CA GLY A 570 -7.40 -23.37 -5.15
C GLY A 570 -6.35 -22.85 -4.18
N LYS A 571 -6.16 -21.53 -4.19
CA LYS A 571 -5.26 -20.81 -3.29
C LYS A 571 -6.05 -19.78 -2.48
N PRO A 572 -6.66 -20.18 -1.35
CA PRO A 572 -7.50 -19.30 -0.56
C PRO A 572 -6.70 -18.16 0.08
N LEU A 573 -7.35 -17.01 0.25
CA LEU A 573 -6.79 -15.86 0.97
C LEU A 573 -5.36 -15.51 0.49
N VAL A 574 -4.42 -15.22 1.39
CA VAL A 574 -3.06 -14.76 1.04
C VAL A 574 -2.22 -15.78 0.25
N ALA A 575 -2.61 -17.06 0.17
CA ALA A 575 -1.88 -18.06 -0.61
C ALA A 575 -1.79 -17.68 -2.11
N SER A 576 -2.80 -16.96 -2.61
CA SER A 576 -2.86 -16.46 -3.98
C SER A 576 -1.79 -15.38 -4.26
N CYS A 577 -1.34 -14.65 -3.23
CA CYS A 577 -0.37 -13.55 -3.30
C CYS A 577 1.09 -14.03 -3.48
N LYS A 578 1.36 -15.32 -3.20
CA LYS A 578 2.68 -15.97 -3.39
C LYS A 578 3.80 -15.30 -2.59
N LEU A 579 3.58 -14.99 -1.31
CA LEU A 579 4.56 -14.30 -0.45
C LEU A 579 5.92 -15.04 -0.36
N TYR A 580 5.92 -16.37 -0.51
CA TYR A 580 7.10 -17.24 -0.63
C TYR A 580 7.97 -17.01 -1.90
N LYS A 581 7.64 -16.06 -2.79
CA LYS A 581 8.44 -15.75 -3.98
C LYS A 581 8.96 -14.31 -3.93
N ARG A 582 10.26 -14.15 -3.64
CA ARG A 582 10.96 -12.88 -3.81
C ARG A 582 10.81 -12.34 -5.24
N ASN A 583 10.27 -11.12 -5.38
CA ASN A 583 10.30 -10.39 -6.64
C ASN A 583 11.74 -9.92 -6.94
N HIS A 584 12.49 -10.72 -7.70
CA HIS A 584 13.88 -10.42 -8.08
C HIS A 584 14.07 -9.19 -8.99
N ALA A 585 12.99 -8.53 -9.44
CA ALA A 585 13.03 -7.40 -10.36
C ALA A 585 13.84 -6.19 -9.84
N ALA A 586 13.89 -5.95 -8.53
CA ALA A 586 14.55 -4.79 -7.93
C ALA A 586 16.08 -4.89 -7.80
N LYS A 587 16.68 -6.09 -7.91
CA LYS A 587 18.10 -6.31 -7.54
C LYS A 587 19.13 -5.97 -8.63
N LYS A 588 18.70 -5.42 -9.78
CA LYS A 588 19.57 -5.23 -10.97
C LYS A 588 20.38 -3.93 -11.01
N GLN A 589 20.29 -3.06 -9.98
CA GLN A 589 20.96 -1.75 -9.94
C GLN A 589 22.07 -1.58 -8.88
N GLU A 590 22.22 -2.49 -7.90
CA GLU A 590 23.17 -2.31 -6.78
C GLU A 590 24.45 -3.19 -6.89
N GLY A 591 24.72 -3.77 -8.06
CA GLY A 591 25.77 -4.77 -8.26
C GLY A 591 27.10 -4.24 -8.82
N ALA A 592 27.81 -3.35 -8.11
CA ALA A 592 29.20 -3.00 -8.45
C ALA A 592 30.04 -2.58 -7.23
N SER A 593 31.20 -3.24 -7.04
CA SER A 593 32.20 -3.12 -5.95
C SER A 593 31.77 -3.69 -4.56
N GLY A 594 32.62 -4.44 -3.83
CA GLY A 594 33.88 -5.08 -4.24
C GLY A 594 34.80 -5.55 -3.09
N ARG A 595 34.84 -6.87 -2.83
CA ARG A 595 35.91 -7.67 -2.15
C ARG A 595 36.26 -7.33 -0.66
N SER A 596 36.11 -8.28 0.27
CA SER A 596 37.14 -9.26 0.78
C SER A 596 38.00 -8.63 1.91
N VAL A 597 38.32 -9.26 3.06
CA VAL A 597 38.99 -10.57 3.33
C VAL A 597 38.75 -11.03 4.80
N GLY A 598 38.61 -12.36 5.04
CA GLY A 598 39.15 -13.19 6.16
C GLY A 598 38.95 -12.82 7.67
N ASN A 599 39.12 -13.72 8.66
CA ASN A 599 39.38 -15.18 8.66
C ASN A 599 39.20 -15.80 10.09
N ILE A 600 38.75 -17.07 10.18
CA ILE A 600 39.21 -18.16 11.09
C ILE A 600 38.92 -18.18 12.63
N SER A 601 38.13 -19.21 13.06
CA SER A 601 38.13 -20.05 14.33
C SER A 601 37.98 -19.40 15.73
N ASP A 602 37.60 -20.05 16.86
CA ASP A 602 36.96 -21.33 17.27
C ASP A 602 36.48 -21.16 18.76
N GLY A 603 35.84 -22.09 19.52
CA GLY A 603 35.33 -23.45 19.28
C GLY A 603 35.10 -24.28 20.58
N LYS A 604 34.06 -25.15 20.61
CA LYS A 604 33.63 -26.11 21.69
C LYS A 604 33.03 -25.52 22.99
N ALA A 605 32.25 -26.22 23.85
CA ALA A 605 31.12 -27.20 23.74
C ALA A 605 31.03 -28.15 24.99
N ALA A 606 29.90 -28.18 25.73
CA ALA A 606 29.35 -29.25 26.61
C ALA A 606 28.19 -28.66 27.48
N GLN A 607 26.93 -29.17 27.51
CA GLN A 607 26.35 -30.40 28.14
C GLN A 607 26.27 -30.36 29.70
N LEU A 608 25.21 -30.79 30.44
CA LEU A 608 23.82 -31.23 30.16
C LEU A 608 23.03 -31.48 31.51
N HIS A 609 21.70 -31.74 31.46
CA HIS A 609 20.79 -32.33 32.51
C HIS A 609 20.32 -31.49 33.75
N GLN A 610 19.17 -31.73 34.43
CA GLN A 610 17.76 -32.04 34.01
C GLN A 610 16.75 -32.09 35.21
N THR A 611 15.58 -31.40 35.14
CA THR A 611 14.25 -31.69 35.80
C THR A 611 14.10 -31.75 37.35
N PRO A 612 12.88 -31.74 37.98
CA PRO A 612 11.53 -31.14 37.72
C PRO A 612 11.03 -30.25 38.93
N GLY A 613 9.78 -29.76 39.13
CA GLY A 613 8.58 -29.55 38.29
C GLY A 613 7.19 -29.48 39.03
N GLY A 614 6.55 -28.30 39.19
CA GLY A 614 5.11 -28.08 39.55
C GLY A 614 4.80 -27.40 40.93
N PRO A 615 3.58 -26.86 41.21
CA PRO A 615 2.48 -26.35 40.35
C PRO A 615 2.14 -24.83 40.55
N ARG A 616 1.05 -24.33 39.93
CA ARG A 616 0.79 -22.91 39.55
C ARG A 616 -0.02 -22.00 40.52
N ARG A 617 0.23 -20.68 40.43
CA ARG A 617 -0.74 -19.55 40.42
C ARG A 617 -0.26 -18.49 39.38
N PRO A 618 -1.12 -17.61 38.81
CA PRO A 618 -0.74 -16.76 37.68
C PRO A 618 0.05 -15.50 38.09
N PHE A 619 1.01 -15.12 37.26
CA PHE A 619 1.87 -13.93 37.40
C PHE A 619 2.08 -13.29 36.02
N THR A 620 2.36 -11.99 35.96
CA THR A 620 2.88 -11.34 34.74
C THR A 620 4.38 -11.66 34.58
N ARG A 621 4.86 -11.79 33.33
CA ARG A 621 6.27 -12.08 33.04
C ARG A 621 6.78 -11.22 31.89
N LYS A 622 8.02 -10.75 32.02
CA LYS A 622 8.76 -9.99 31.01
C LYS A 622 9.02 -10.81 29.73
N ALA A 623 9.14 -10.12 28.60
CA ALA A 623 9.67 -10.66 27.35
C ALA A 623 11.20 -10.47 27.28
N GLU A 624 11.95 -11.37 27.94
CA GLU A 624 13.42 -11.30 28.04
C GLU A 624 14.16 -12.38 27.24
N CYS A 625 15.45 -12.16 26.98
CA CYS A 625 16.33 -13.10 26.29
C CYS A 625 17.23 -13.85 27.30
N ALA A 626 17.04 -15.17 27.39
CA ALA A 626 18.03 -16.21 27.78
C ALA A 626 18.22 -16.66 29.26
N VAL A 627 18.31 -18.01 29.39
CA VAL A 627 18.91 -18.90 30.42
C VAL A 627 18.42 -18.90 31.90
N GLN A 628 18.15 -20.11 32.42
CA GLN A 628 17.98 -20.47 33.85
C GLN A 628 19.22 -21.18 34.41
N PRO A 629 19.42 -21.22 35.74
CA PRO A 629 19.11 -22.45 36.48
C PRO A 629 18.08 -22.26 37.61
N ALA A 630 17.83 -23.30 38.42
CA ALA A 630 16.62 -23.42 39.23
C ALA A 630 16.75 -23.13 40.75
N ALA A 631 15.75 -22.38 41.24
CA ALA A 631 15.07 -22.50 42.54
C ALA A 631 15.84 -22.34 43.88
N ALA A 632 15.57 -21.21 44.54
CA ALA A 632 15.18 -21.17 45.96
C ALA A 632 13.92 -20.28 46.11
N ARG A 633 13.15 -20.42 47.19
CA ARG A 633 11.93 -19.62 47.44
C ARG A 633 12.20 -18.54 48.49
N SER A 634 11.96 -17.28 48.14
CA SER A 634 11.64 -16.17 49.05
C SER A 634 10.44 -15.40 48.48
N ASN A 635 9.71 -14.69 49.35
CA ASN A 635 8.51 -13.92 48.97
C ASN A 635 8.79 -12.41 49.05
N GLU A 636 9.75 -11.91 48.28
CA GLU A 636 9.97 -10.47 48.03
C GLU A 636 10.75 -10.29 46.72
N PRO A 637 10.68 -9.13 46.04
CA PRO A 637 11.37 -8.90 44.77
C PRO A 637 12.86 -8.60 44.99
N GLU A 638 13.74 -9.49 44.56
CA GLU A 638 15.20 -9.25 44.60
C GLU A 638 15.66 -8.31 43.48
N GLU A 639 16.53 -7.36 43.85
CA GLU A 639 17.36 -6.59 42.93
C GLU A 639 18.55 -7.46 42.46
N ASN A 640 18.80 -7.50 41.15
CA ASN A 640 20.01 -8.09 40.58
C ASN A 640 20.88 -6.97 40.00
N ASP A 641 21.61 -6.27 40.88
CA ASP A 641 22.75 -5.45 40.49
C ASP A 641 23.98 -6.35 40.28
N GLU A 642 24.68 -6.15 39.17
CA GLU A 642 26.14 -6.35 39.13
C GLU A 642 26.82 -5.03 38.75
N THR A 643 26.99 -4.17 39.76
CA THR A 643 28.02 -3.13 39.73
C THR A 643 29.24 -3.59 40.51
N GLU A 644 30.23 -4.18 39.83
CA GLU A 644 31.62 -4.13 40.29
C GLU A 644 32.55 -3.64 39.16
N LEU A 645 32.74 -2.33 39.13
CA LEU A 645 33.94 -1.72 38.55
C LEU A 645 35.11 -1.97 39.52
N GLN A 646 36.11 -2.74 39.09
CA GLN A 646 37.35 -2.88 39.86
C GLN A 646 38.24 -1.63 39.69
N ASP A 647 38.26 -0.79 40.72
CA ASP A 647 39.16 0.36 40.79
C ASP A 647 40.59 -0.06 41.17
N PHE A 648 41.57 0.35 40.37
CA PHE A 648 42.99 0.16 40.69
C PHE A 648 43.46 1.22 41.69
N THR A 649 43.80 0.83 42.92
CA THR A 649 44.57 1.68 43.84
C THR A 649 46.02 1.18 43.99
N PHE A 650 46.97 2.06 43.67
CA PHE A 650 48.39 1.81 43.87
C PHE A 650 48.81 2.10 45.32
N ARG A 651 49.87 1.40 45.75
CA ARG A 651 50.51 1.50 47.07
C ARG A 651 50.90 2.94 47.45
N HIS A 652 50.76 3.26 48.74
CA HIS A 652 51.96 3.44 49.58
C HIS A 652 51.71 3.13 51.06
#